data_AF-A0A2S9A3Q8-F1
#
_entry.id   AF-A0A2S9A3Q8-F1
#
_cell.length_a   1.000
_cell.length_b   1.000
_cell.length_c   1.000
_cell.angle_alpha   90.00
_cell.angle_beta   90.00
_cell.angle_gamma   90.00
#
_symmetry.space_group_name_H-M   'P 1'
#
loop_
_entity.id
_entity.type
_entity.pdbx_description
1 polymer ?
#
loop_
_entity_poly.entity_id
_entity_poly.type
_entity_poly.pdbx_seq_one_letter_code
_entity_poly.pdbx_strand_id
1 'polypeptide(L)'
;MDTSRRTFLTIAATASALALIPVDAAVGATTAAPGLAGPLPLDAARRPRLTNLAHLRFLLADVPVTASAEHTTFGIDTRPTVRAPWTYADAGGAGGFRRVGGGNRDAVTGYWSQGAYNADDIARAAVVLLRDWKATGDAQSRDEARDLLRSLAFLQTATGPNAGRVVLWQQEDGTLNPSAIPVELPDPSDSAESYWLARSVWAFGEGYAAFRREDAAFAEFLLARLHLCLDALGRESLGRAGQWVRSDGRRLPAWLIAGGADATAEAMLGLSAAAEAGDSRSRGALQTYGEGVAAMATDPRAGWPFGAVLPWTGSLGFWHAWGSAAPEALARAGAVLRRRDWTTAAAADAGRFTPQVLAAGGPSNAWAPLPAEAQIAYGAHGRVAGAVAAGGEGHRLLAGLAAGWFFGANTAGIPTYDPATGVTFDGVETDGRVNRNSGAESTIHGLLTMLLLDANRDIAQIATSITGLSSHSGLRVIDAETARLSPGGTVVRPAGGAWTGEGNLSGGAYVQVPRGEWVEFDVTEVGGILHGLIWRQAADAGDAVWEVFRGRRRLWTTKTSAGGTGDRGLTEADGMLVPQLLGGDLPAEQVTVRCTSRGDVRLDALVIQPRVVSAVYATTTGSAVLYANGSRSDERVAPLAPGSGRAYDADGSQHGQAAQGGRVRVRGEGFTITRG
;
A
#
# COMPACT_ATOMS: atom_id res chain seq x y z
N MET A 1 -10.31 -0.10 -27.14
CA MET A 1 -10.89 -1.43 -26.87
C MET A 1 -10.99 -1.48 -25.36
N ASP A 2 -12.15 -1.05 -24.85
CA ASP A 2 -12.38 -0.75 -23.44
C ASP A 2 -12.73 -2.04 -22.70
N THR A 3 -11.72 -2.62 -22.06
CA THR A 3 -11.88 -3.71 -21.10
C THR A 3 -11.50 -3.15 -19.73
N SER A 4 -12.49 -2.86 -18.88
CA SER A 4 -12.28 -2.33 -17.52
C SER A 4 -11.46 -3.31 -16.67
N ARG A 5 -10.60 -2.82 -15.76
CA ARG A 5 -9.86 -3.57 -14.73
C ARG A 5 -10.73 -4.35 -13.72
N ARG A 6 -11.99 -4.66 -14.06
CA ARG A 6 -12.86 -5.61 -13.32
C ARG A 6 -12.17 -6.94 -12.99
N THR A 7 -11.20 -7.35 -13.80
CA THR A 7 -10.45 -8.60 -13.62
C THR A 7 -9.24 -8.44 -12.67
N PHE A 8 -8.68 -7.23 -12.51
CA PHE A 8 -7.60 -6.94 -11.56
C PHE A 8 -8.07 -7.04 -10.11
N LEU A 9 -9.29 -6.56 -9.83
CA LEU A 9 -9.93 -6.66 -8.51
C LEU A 9 -10.26 -8.11 -8.10
N THR A 10 -10.45 -9.00 -9.07
CA THR A 10 -10.68 -10.42 -8.79
C THR A 10 -9.37 -11.14 -8.54
N ILE A 11 -8.32 -10.94 -9.34
CA ILE A 11 -7.09 -11.76 -9.26
C ILE A 11 -6.26 -11.51 -7.99
N ALA A 12 -6.18 -10.26 -7.50
CA ALA A 12 -5.50 -9.98 -6.23
C ALA A 12 -6.27 -10.55 -5.01
N ALA A 13 -7.56 -10.89 -5.16
CA ALA A 13 -8.42 -11.41 -4.11
C ALA A 13 -8.77 -12.91 -4.27
N THR A 14 -8.69 -13.50 -5.47
CA THR A 14 -9.16 -14.88 -5.72
C THR A 14 -8.17 -15.99 -5.38
N ALA A 15 -6.92 -15.69 -5.00
CA ALA A 15 -6.02 -16.71 -4.50
C ALA A 15 -6.40 -17.23 -3.08
N SER A 16 -7.30 -16.55 -2.35
CA SER A 16 -7.64 -16.89 -0.96
C SER A 16 -8.86 -17.80 -0.78
N ALA A 17 -9.52 -18.24 -1.85
CA ALA A 17 -10.79 -18.96 -1.76
C ALA A 17 -10.74 -20.32 -2.45
N LEU A 18 -10.16 -21.34 -1.80
CA LEU A 18 -10.56 -22.76 -1.91
C LEU A 18 -9.70 -23.66 -1.00
N ALA A 19 -10.20 -23.95 0.21
CA ALA A 19 -10.16 -25.29 0.85
C ALA A 19 -10.64 -25.18 2.32
N LEU A 20 -11.92 -25.49 2.55
CA LEU A 20 -12.50 -25.73 3.87
C LEU A 20 -12.40 -27.22 4.20
N ILE A 21 -11.67 -27.61 5.24
CA ILE A 21 -11.87 -28.88 5.96
C ILE A 21 -11.58 -28.64 7.46
N PRO A 22 -12.44 -29.08 8.40
CA PRO A 22 -12.24 -28.89 9.82
C PRO A 22 -11.24 -29.92 10.37
N VAL A 23 -10.34 -29.51 11.27
CA VAL A 23 -9.56 -30.47 12.07
C VAL A 23 -9.57 -30.04 13.53
N ASP A 24 -10.07 -30.95 14.36
CA ASP A 24 -10.24 -30.86 15.79
C ASP A 24 -8.92 -30.62 16.55
N ALA A 25 -9.04 -29.85 17.63
CA ALA A 25 -7.96 -29.57 18.57
C ALA A 25 -7.73 -30.75 19.53
N ALA A 26 -6.48 -31.22 19.62
CA ALA A 26 -6.01 -32.04 20.72
C ALA A 26 -4.78 -31.39 21.36
N VAL A 27 -4.96 -30.92 22.60
CA VAL A 27 -3.94 -30.32 23.45
C VAL A 27 -3.09 -31.44 24.08
N GLY A 28 -1.81 -31.49 23.70
CA GLY A 28 -0.82 -32.38 24.31
C GLY A 28 0.17 -31.58 25.15
N ALA A 29 -0.03 -31.56 26.47
CA ALA A 29 0.93 -31.01 27.42
C ALA A 29 2.17 -31.92 27.51
N THR A 30 3.37 -31.34 27.39
CA THR A 30 4.61 -32.03 27.80
C THR A 30 5.46 -31.12 28.69
N THR A 31 5.91 -31.74 29.79
CA THR A 31 6.61 -31.18 30.94
C THR A 31 8.09 -30.97 30.65
N ALA A 32 8.62 -29.80 31.00
CA ALA A 32 10.06 -29.49 30.99
C ALA A 32 10.76 -29.99 32.27
N ALA A 33 12.00 -30.45 32.14
CA ALA A 33 12.94 -30.70 33.23
C ALA A 33 14.11 -29.68 33.19
N PRO A 34 14.69 -29.30 34.34
CA PRO A 34 15.65 -28.19 34.40
C PRO A 34 17.10 -28.65 34.20
N GLY A 35 17.83 -27.97 33.32
CA GLY A 35 19.26 -28.12 33.10
C GLY A 35 20.03 -26.90 33.62
N LEU A 36 21.11 -27.15 34.34
CA LEU A 36 21.88 -26.25 35.20
C LEU A 36 22.60 -25.10 34.47
N ALA A 37 22.66 -23.95 35.13
CA ALA A 37 23.31 -22.73 34.70
C ALA A 37 24.84 -22.79 34.79
N GLY A 38 25.52 -22.33 33.74
CA GLY A 38 26.93 -21.97 33.71
C GLY A 38 27.11 -20.45 33.51
N PRO A 39 28.25 -19.87 33.91
CA PRO A 39 28.40 -18.42 34.04
C PRO A 39 28.53 -17.73 32.67
N LEU A 40 27.71 -16.69 32.47
CA LEU A 40 27.66 -15.85 31.26
C LEU A 40 28.91 -14.94 31.15
N PRO A 41 29.55 -14.86 29.97
CA PRO A 41 30.36 -13.70 29.63
C PRO A 41 29.45 -12.52 29.30
N LEU A 42 29.86 -11.33 29.73
CA LEU A 42 29.27 -10.04 29.39
C LEU A 42 29.43 -9.75 27.89
N ASP A 43 28.60 -10.38 27.06
CA ASP A 43 28.19 -9.81 25.79
C ASP A 43 26.98 -8.91 26.09
N ALA A 44 27.12 -7.60 25.92
CA ALA A 44 25.96 -6.72 25.90
C ALA A 44 25.07 -7.20 24.74
N ALA A 45 24.03 -7.99 25.08
CA ALA A 45 23.26 -8.79 24.15
C ALA A 45 22.83 -7.96 22.94
N ARG A 46 23.55 -8.13 21.83
CA ARG A 46 23.17 -7.59 20.53
C ARG A 46 21.83 -8.26 20.22
N ARG A 47 20.74 -7.47 20.17
CA ARG A 47 19.40 -8.02 19.87
C ARG A 47 19.52 -8.92 18.63
N PRO A 48 18.89 -10.10 18.64
CA PRO A 48 18.84 -10.93 17.46
C PRO A 48 18.22 -10.12 16.33
N ARG A 49 18.85 -10.25 15.16
CA ARG A 49 18.41 -9.64 13.92
C ARG A 49 16.97 -10.06 13.61
N LEU A 50 16.13 -9.13 13.16
CA LEU A 50 14.76 -9.44 12.78
C LEU A 50 14.68 -10.10 11.41
N THR A 51 15.51 -9.68 10.47
CA THR A 51 15.52 -10.30 9.14
C THR A 51 16.02 -11.74 9.24
N ASN A 52 15.17 -12.67 8.82
CA ASN A 52 15.50 -14.08 8.68
C ASN A 52 15.14 -14.57 7.28
N LEU A 53 16.14 -14.91 6.47
CA LEU A 53 15.96 -15.27 5.07
C LEU A 53 15.55 -16.73 4.84
N ALA A 54 15.37 -17.53 5.90
CA ALA A 54 15.16 -18.98 5.75
C ALA A 54 13.94 -19.33 4.89
N HIS A 55 12.79 -18.68 5.13
CA HIS A 55 11.60 -18.93 4.32
C HIS A 55 11.74 -18.44 2.88
N LEU A 56 12.36 -17.27 2.63
CA LEU A 56 12.64 -16.83 1.25
C LEU A 56 13.55 -17.83 0.52
N ARG A 57 14.59 -18.34 1.19
CA ARG A 57 15.49 -19.36 0.62
C ARG A 57 14.79 -20.70 0.40
N PHE A 58 13.79 -21.05 1.22
CA PHE A 58 12.91 -22.19 0.96
C PHE A 58 12.10 -22.01 -0.34
N LEU A 59 11.64 -20.79 -0.62
CA LEU A 59 10.93 -20.46 -1.86
C LEU A 59 11.86 -20.46 -3.08
N LEU A 60 13.17 -20.27 -2.93
CA LEU A 60 14.09 -20.30 -4.06
C LEU A 60 14.24 -21.71 -4.65
N ALA A 61 14.21 -21.79 -5.97
CA ALA A 61 14.52 -22.99 -6.73
C ALA A 61 15.48 -22.67 -7.88
N ASP A 62 16.31 -23.65 -8.23
CA ASP A 62 17.13 -23.60 -9.43
C ASP A 62 16.25 -23.85 -10.65
N VAL A 63 16.42 -23.04 -11.70
CA VAL A 63 15.63 -23.08 -12.93
C VAL A 63 16.58 -23.20 -14.11
N PRO A 64 16.51 -24.28 -14.92
CA PRO A 64 17.30 -24.38 -16.12
C PRO A 64 16.85 -23.33 -17.13
N VAL A 65 17.78 -22.73 -17.87
CA VAL A 65 17.47 -21.72 -18.89
C VAL A 65 18.23 -22.01 -20.18
N THR A 66 17.54 -21.85 -21.30
CA THR A 66 18.12 -22.03 -22.64
C THR A 66 18.03 -20.71 -23.39
N ALA A 67 19.17 -20.23 -23.89
CA ALA A 67 19.20 -19.00 -24.67
C ALA A 67 18.35 -19.14 -25.93
N SER A 68 17.60 -18.08 -26.26
CA SER A 68 16.94 -17.91 -27.55
C SER A 68 17.45 -16.62 -28.21
N ALA A 69 16.94 -16.31 -29.40
CA ALA A 69 17.25 -15.04 -30.06
C ALA A 69 16.82 -13.82 -29.21
N GLU A 70 15.72 -13.96 -28.47
CA GLU A 70 15.09 -12.87 -27.71
C GLU A 70 15.39 -12.92 -26.21
N HIS A 71 15.69 -14.10 -25.66
CA HIS A 71 15.86 -14.30 -24.21
C HIS A 71 17.24 -14.87 -23.88
N THR A 72 18.00 -14.14 -23.09
CA THR A 72 19.36 -14.52 -22.66
C THR A 72 19.73 -13.82 -21.37
N THR A 73 20.75 -14.31 -20.67
CA THR A 73 21.24 -13.71 -19.44
C THR A 73 22.76 -13.78 -19.30
N PHE A 74 23.30 -13.09 -18.31
CA PHE A 74 24.73 -13.03 -18.06
C PHE A 74 25.31 -14.43 -17.82
N GLY A 75 26.33 -14.80 -18.60
CA GLY A 75 27.06 -16.06 -18.45
C GLY A 75 26.27 -17.32 -18.75
N ILE A 76 25.17 -17.23 -19.52
CA ILE A 76 24.28 -18.37 -19.81
C ILE A 76 25.02 -19.58 -20.41
N ASP A 77 26.01 -19.37 -21.28
CA ASP A 77 26.79 -20.45 -21.92
C ASP A 77 27.63 -21.27 -20.93
N THR A 78 28.01 -20.66 -19.81
CA THR A 78 28.84 -21.29 -18.78
C THR A 78 28.03 -21.77 -17.58
N ARG A 79 26.84 -21.19 -17.36
CA ARG A 79 25.95 -21.52 -16.25
C ARG A 79 24.49 -21.38 -16.72
N PRO A 80 23.92 -22.38 -17.42
CA PRO A 80 22.55 -22.36 -17.95
C PRO A 80 21.50 -22.67 -16.86
N THR A 81 21.70 -22.09 -15.68
CA THR A 81 20.81 -22.24 -14.52
C THR A 81 20.78 -20.91 -13.77
N VAL A 82 19.57 -20.49 -13.40
CA VAL A 82 19.28 -19.29 -12.60
C VAL A 82 18.46 -19.68 -11.38
N ARG A 83 18.11 -18.72 -10.52
CA ARG A 83 17.20 -18.95 -9.38
C ARG A 83 15.94 -18.12 -9.50
N ALA A 84 14.83 -18.66 -9.02
CA ALA A 84 13.56 -17.95 -8.91
C ALA A 84 12.80 -18.36 -7.65
N PRO A 85 12.07 -17.44 -6.99
CA PRO A 85 11.18 -17.79 -5.89
C PRO A 85 9.86 -18.33 -6.43
N TRP A 86 9.40 -19.44 -5.86
CA TRP A 86 8.04 -19.93 -6.06
C TRP A 86 7.02 -18.86 -5.71
N THR A 87 6.01 -18.70 -6.57
CA THR A 87 5.01 -17.63 -6.43
C THR A 87 4.22 -17.77 -5.12
N TYR A 88 3.70 -18.97 -4.85
CA TYR A 88 2.86 -19.24 -3.68
C TYR A 88 3.46 -20.30 -2.76
N ALA A 89 3.04 -20.27 -1.49
CA ALA A 89 3.23 -21.38 -0.58
C ALA A 89 2.03 -21.56 0.36
N ASP A 90 1.37 -22.70 0.22
CA ASP A 90 0.20 -23.05 1.01
C ASP A 90 0.61 -23.53 2.40
N ALA A 91 -0.08 -23.05 3.43
CA ALA A 91 0.07 -23.58 4.78
C ALA A 91 -0.52 -25.00 4.88
N GLY A 92 0.29 -25.95 5.37
CA GLY A 92 -0.17 -27.28 5.74
C GLY A 92 -0.70 -27.31 7.19
N GLY A 93 -1.58 -28.27 7.49
CA GLY A 93 -2.21 -28.40 8.82
C GLY A 93 -1.26 -28.65 10.01
N ALA A 94 0.01 -28.99 9.75
CA ALA A 94 1.03 -29.27 10.77
C ALA A 94 2.11 -28.17 10.91
N GLY A 95 1.90 -26.97 10.34
CA GLY A 95 2.83 -25.83 10.47
C GLY A 95 3.98 -25.79 9.45
N GLY A 96 3.91 -26.59 8.38
CA GLY A 96 4.83 -26.54 7.24
C GLY A 96 4.21 -25.88 6.01
N PHE A 97 5.03 -25.60 4.99
CA PHE A 97 4.60 -24.96 3.75
C PHE A 97 4.85 -25.84 2.53
N ARG A 98 3.93 -25.81 1.57
CA ARG A 98 4.09 -26.45 0.26
C ARG A 98 4.19 -25.39 -0.82
N ARG A 99 5.24 -25.45 -1.63
CA ARG A 99 5.46 -24.55 -2.79
C ARG A 99 4.43 -24.85 -3.88
N VAL A 100 3.83 -23.79 -4.43
CA VAL A 100 2.72 -23.86 -5.38
C VAL A 100 2.92 -22.79 -6.46
N GLY A 101 2.74 -23.18 -7.72
CA GLY A 101 2.72 -22.23 -8.84
C GLY A 101 1.35 -21.59 -9.00
N GLY A 102 1.25 -20.57 -9.83
CA GLY A 102 0.01 -19.85 -10.05
C GLY A 102 -1.00 -20.58 -10.92
N GLY A 103 -2.27 -20.47 -10.52
CA GLY A 103 -3.38 -21.15 -11.19
C GLY A 103 -3.41 -22.66 -10.97
N ASN A 104 -4.04 -23.38 -11.89
CA ASN A 104 -4.20 -24.83 -11.79
C ASN A 104 -2.99 -25.56 -12.39
N ARG A 105 -2.61 -26.71 -11.80
CA ARG A 105 -1.59 -27.57 -12.37
C ARG A 105 -2.19 -28.52 -13.39
N ASP A 106 -1.70 -28.46 -14.63
CA ASP A 106 -2.04 -29.41 -15.68
C ASP A 106 -1.37 -30.76 -15.41
N ALA A 107 -2.15 -31.84 -15.33
CA ALA A 107 -1.66 -33.16 -14.96
C ALA A 107 -0.83 -33.85 -16.07
N VAL A 108 -0.92 -33.38 -17.32
CA VAL A 108 -0.24 -33.98 -18.47
C VAL A 108 1.12 -33.34 -18.69
N THR A 109 1.16 -32.02 -18.73
CA THR A 109 2.38 -31.22 -18.94
C THR A 109 3.13 -30.98 -17.63
N GLY A 110 2.45 -31.04 -16.49
CA GLY A 110 3.00 -30.68 -15.18
C GLY A 110 3.07 -29.17 -14.94
N TYR A 111 2.66 -28.37 -15.92
CA TYR A 111 2.75 -26.90 -15.88
C TYR A 111 1.62 -26.27 -15.09
N TRP A 112 1.93 -25.10 -14.54
CA TRP A 112 0.99 -24.25 -13.86
C TRP A 112 0.33 -23.32 -14.86
N SER A 113 -0.97 -23.13 -14.75
CA SER A 113 -1.73 -22.39 -15.75
C SER A 113 -1.35 -20.91 -15.81
N GLN A 114 -0.80 -20.33 -14.74
CA GLN A 114 -0.05 -19.07 -14.78
C GLN A 114 1.46 -19.34 -14.93
N GLY A 115 2.07 -20.03 -13.97
CA GLY A 115 3.50 -20.36 -13.96
C GLY A 115 4.00 -20.65 -12.55
N ALA A 116 5.16 -21.30 -12.42
CA ALA A 116 5.75 -21.57 -11.11
C ALA A 116 6.34 -20.29 -10.50
N TYR A 117 6.95 -19.47 -11.35
CA TYR A 117 7.67 -18.25 -11.00
C TYR A 117 7.14 -17.08 -11.81
N ASN A 118 7.35 -15.86 -11.31
CA ASN A 118 7.02 -14.65 -12.04
C ASN A 118 8.09 -13.56 -11.90
N ALA A 119 8.19 -12.72 -12.92
CA ALA A 119 9.18 -11.63 -12.98
C ALA A 119 9.07 -10.65 -11.80
N ASP A 120 7.87 -10.51 -11.24
CA ASP A 120 7.60 -9.57 -10.17
C ASP A 120 8.23 -10.03 -8.85
N ASP A 121 7.95 -11.25 -8.41
CA ASP A 121 8.56 -11.83 -7.21
C ASP A 121 10.07 -12.00 -7.37
N ILE A 122 10.55 -12.38 -8.56
CA ILE A 122 12.00 -12.44 -8.86
C ILE A 122 12.65 -11.07 -8.64
N ALA A 123 12.04 -10.00 -9.18
CA ALA A 123 12.58 -8.65 -9.05
C ALA A 123 12.63 -8.19 -7.59
N ARG A 124 11.54 -8.35 -6.84
CA ARG A 124 11.48 -7.89 -5.44
C ARG A 124 12.33 -8.77 -4.50
N ALA A 125 12.43 -10.08 -4.74
CA ALA A 125 13.34 -10.96 -4.00
C ALA A 125 14.82 -10.60 -4.24
N ALA A 126 15.18 -10.24 -5.48
CA ALA A 126 16.53 -9.75 -5.77
C ALA A 126 16.86 -8.51 -4.92
N VAL A 127 15.91 -7.58 -4.79
CA VAL A 127 16.08 -6.37 -3.95
C VAL A 127 16.25 -6.73 -2.47
N VAL A 128 15.48 -7.68 -1.92
CA VAL A 128 15.68 -8.15 -0.53
C VAL A 128 17.10 -8.65 -0.32
N LEU A 129 17.60 -9.53 -1.19
CA LEU A 129 18.92 -10.14 -1.05
C LEU A 129 20.05 -9.16 -1.33
N LEU A 130 19.87 -8.22 -2.27
CA LEU A 130 20.80 -7.09 -2.47
C LEU A 130 20.92 -6.26 -1.18
N ARG A 131 19.79 -5.85 -0.61
CA ARG A 131 19.78 -5.02 0.60
C ARG A 131 20.33 -5.76 1.81
N ASP A 132 20.01 -7.04 1.96
CA ASP A 132 20.62 -7.92 2.96
C ASP A 132 22.14 -7.97 2.82
N TRP A 133 22.64 -8.30 1.63
CA TRP A 133 24.07 -8.34 1.34
C TRP A 133 24.75 -7.00 1.64
N LYS A 134 24.16 -5.88 1.22
CA LYS A 134 24.72 -4.55 1.51
C LYS A 134 24.75 -4.24 3.01
N ALA A 135 23.80 -4.75 3.78
CA ALA A 135 23.72 -4.53 5.23
C ALA A 135 24.67 -5.45 6.03
N THR A 136 24.90 -6.68 5.56
CA THR A 136 25.59 -7.72 6.34
C THR A 136 26.95 -8.13 5.79
N GLY A 137 27.18 -7.93 4.48
CA GLY A 137 28.30 -8.52 3.76
C GLY A 137 28.12 -10.01 3.42
N ASP A 138 26.92 -10.59 3.60
CA ASP A 138 26.68 -12.01 3.35
C ASP A 138 26.88 -12.39 1.88
N ALA A 139 27.87 -13.25 1.63
CA ALA A 139 28.23 -13.68 0.28
C ALA A 139 27.13 -14.56 -0.35
N GLN A 140 26.38 -15.33 0.45
CA GLN A 140 25.26 -16.12 -0.06
C GLN A 140 24.15 -15.20 -0.58
N SER A 141 23.75 -14.18 0.19
CA SER A 141 22.80 -13.16 -0.28
C SER A 141 23.28 -12.45 -1.55
N ARG A 142 24.57 -12.13 -1.67
CA ARG A 142 25.15 -11.56 -2.90
C ARG A 142 24.94 -12.49 -4.11
N ASP A 143 25.32 -13.75 -3.96
CA ASP A 143 25.30 -14.72 -5.05
C ASP A 143 23.85 -15.08 -5.44
N GLU A 144 22.95 -15.19 -4.46
CA GLU A 144 21.51 -15.38 -4.69
C GLU A 144 20.87 -14.17 -5.38
N ALA A 145 21.21 -12.94 -4.97
CA ALA A 145 20.77 -11.73 -5.65
C ALA A 145 21.26 -11.68 -7.11
N ARG A 146 22.52 -12.08 -7.36
CA ARG A 146 23.07 -12.18 -8.71
C ARG A 146 22.26 -13.16 -9.57
N ASP A 147 21.96 -14.34 -9.06
CA ASP A 147 21.22 -15.36 -9.81
C ASP A 147 19.74 -14.98 -10.04
N LEU A 148 19.11 -14.26 -9.13
CA LEU A 148 17.78 -13.68 -9.34
C LEU A 148 17.78 -12.57 -10.39
N LEU A 149 18.79 -11.68 -10.38
CA LEU A 149 18.94 -10.66 -11.44
C LEU A 149 19.23 -11.29 -12.80
N ARG A 150 19.95 -12.41 -12.83
CA ARG A 150 20.14 -13.22 -14.05
C ARG A 150 18.81 -13.82 -14.52
N SER A 151 18.01 -14.35 -13.60
CA SER A 151 16.67 -14.85 -13.90
C SER A 151 15.78 -13.75 -14.49
N LEU A 152 15.72 -12.59 -13.84
CA LEU A 152 14.95 -11.45 -14.31
C LEU A 152 15.37 -10.97 -15.71
N ALA A 153 16.68 -10.92 -15.97
CA ALA A 153 17.18 -10.56 -17.29
C ALA A 153 16.87 -11.61 -18.36
N PHE A 154 16.68 -12.89 -18.00
CA PHE A 154 16.21 -13.92 -18.91
C PHE A 154 14.74 -13.72 -19.29
N LEU A 155 13.88 -13.34 -18.34
CA LEU A 155 12.47 -13.00 -18.62
C LEU A 155 12.31 -11.69 -19.41
N GLN A 156 13.33 -10.83 -19.44
CA GLN A 156 13.33 -9.62 -20.28
C GLN A 156 13.61 -9.97 -21.75
N THR A 157 12.76 -9.46 -22.64
CA THR A 157 12.98 -9.54 -24.09
C THR A 157 14.11 -8.62 -24.49
N ALA A 158 15.19 -9.18 -25.07
CA ALA A 158 16.42 -8.47 -25.36
C ALA A 158 16.42 -7.76 -26.72
N THR A 159 15.68 -8.28 -27.69
CA THR A 159 15.68 -7.82 -29.09
C THR A 159 14.28 -7.85 -29.69
N GLY A 160 14.09 -7.21 -30.84
CA GLY A 160 12.81 -7.20 -31.54
C GLY A 160 11.85 -6.11 -31.07
N PRO A 161 10.59 -6.12 -31.54
CA PRO A 161 9.60 -5.06 -31.27
C PRO A 161 9.29 -4.86 -29.78
N ASN A 162 9.42 -5.92 -28.98
CA ASN A 162 9.13 -5.93 -27.55
C ASN A 162 10.38 -5.70 -26.67
N ALA A 163 11.55 -5.43 -27.27
CA ALA A 163 12.80 -5.28 -26.53
C ALA A 163 12.69 -4.33 -25.34
N GLY A 164 13.09 -4.80 -24.16
CA GLY A 164 13.01 -4.10 -22.88
C GLY A 164 11.78 -4.42 -22.04
N ARG A 165 10.74 -5.01 -22.62
CA ARG A 165 9.58 -5.56 -21.88
C ARG A 165 9.91 -6.93 -21.30
N VAL A 166 8.97 -7.46 -20.52
CA VAL A 166 9.20 -8.62 -19.65
C VAL A 166 8.07 -9.61 -19.79
N VAL A 167 8.43 -10.88 -19.98
CA VAL A 167 7.51 -12.01 -19.88
C VAL A 167 7.17 -12.23 -18.40
N LEU A 168 5.89 -12.41 -18.09
CA LEU A 168 5.41 -12.43 -16.71
C LEU A 168 5.78 -13.73 -16.00
N TRP A 169 5.56 -14.87 -16.65
CA TRP A 169 5.59 -16.17 -15.98
C TRP A 169 6.61 -17.14 -16.57
N GLN A 170 7.09 -18.04 -15.71
CA GLN A 170 8.01 -19.10 -16.07
C GLN A 170 7.64 -20.41 -15.36
N GLN A 171 7.75 -21.53 -16.05
CA GLN A 171 7.55 -22.88 -15.51
C GLN A 171 8.81 -23.41 -14.81
N GLU A 172 8.65 -24.52 -14.09
CA GLU A 172 9.73 -25.16 -13.32
C GLU A 172 10.94 -25.57 -14.18
N ASP A 173 10.71 -25.91 -15.46
CA ASP A 173 11.72 -26.30 -16.43
C ASP A 173 12.30 -25.13 -17.25
N GLY A 174 11.97 -23.90 -16.86
CA GLY A 174 12.44 -22.69 -17.51
C GLY A 174 11.60 -22.23 -18.70
N THR A 175 10.60 -23.00 -19.13
CA THR A 175 9.70 -22.62 -20.21
C THR A 175 8.97 -21.33 -19.87
N LEU A 176 9.10 -20.32 -20.75
CA LEU A 176 8.42 -19.04 -20.61
C LEU A 176 6.92 -19.24 -20.87
N ASN A 177 6.08 -18.66 -20.01
CA ASN A 177 4.65 -18.63 -20.20
C ASN A 177 4.15 -17.18 -20.31
N PRO A 178 3.99 -16.65 -21.54
CA PRO A 178 3.55 -15.29 -21.72
C PRO A 178 2.16 -15.03 -21.16
N SER A 179 1.23 -15.98 -21.21
CA SER A 179 -0.17 -15.73 -20.83
C SER A 179 -0.69 -16.81 -19.90
N ALA A 180 -1.48 -16.40 -18.90
CA ALA A 180 -2.18 -17.33 -18.03
C ALA A 180 -3.28 -18.10 -18.79
N ILE A 181 -3.66 -19.27 -18.29
CA ILE A 181 -4.78 -20.07 -18.79
C ILE A 181 -5.81 -20.28 -17.66
N PRO A 182 -7.06 -19.80 -17.82
CA PRO A 182 -7.53 -18.90 -18.86
C PRO A 182 -6.83 -17.54 -18.83
N VAL A 183 -6.88 -16.80 -19.94
CA VAL A 183 -6.25 -15.48 -20.05
C VAL A 183 -6.79 -14.54 -18.97
N GLU A 184 -5.87 -13.95 -18.22
CA GLU A 184 -6.13 -12.98 -17.18
C GLU A 184 -5.88 -11.57 -17.72
N LEU A 185 -6.90 -10.71 -17.70
CA LEU A 185 -6.77 -9.32 -18.19
C LEU A 185 -6.54 -8.34 -17.03
N PRO A 186 -5.72 -7.29 -17.20
CA PRO A 186 -4.84 -7.07 -18.35
C PRO A 186 -3.69 -8.09 -18.40
N ASP A 187 -3.30 -8.50 -19.62
CA ASP A 187 -2.19 -9.43 -19.88
C ASP A 187 -1.04 -8.69 -20.60
N PRO A 188 -0.27 -7.83 -19.91
CA PRO A 188 0.74 -7.00 -20.55
C PRO A 188 2.05 -7.76 -20.83
N SER A 189 2.04 -9.09 -20.73
CA SER A 189 3.24 -9.91 -20.79
C SER A 189 3.97 -9.77 -22.11
N ASP A 190 5.15 -9.19 -22.01
CA ASP A 190 5.99 -8.76 -23.13
C ASP A 190 5.29 -7.84 -24.16
N SER A 191 4.07 -7.37 -23.89
CA SER A 191 3.22 -6.71 -24.88
C SER A 191 2.99 -5.22 -24.56
N ALA A 192 3.14 -4.81 -23.30
CA ALA A 192 2.98 -3.42 -22.86
C ALA A 192 3.80 -3.09 -21.60
N GLU A 193 3.95 -1.81 -21.30
CA GLU A 193 4.35 -1.36 -19.96
C GLU A 193 3.43 -1.91 -18.85
N SER A 194 4.02 -2.18 -17.69
CA SER A 194 3.34 -2.86 -16.59
C SER A 194 4.08 -2.73 -15.26
N TYR A 195 3.48 -3.22 -14.17
CA TYR A 195 4.15 -3.33 -12.87
C TYR A 195 5.41 -4.22 -12.96
N TRP A 196 5.36 -5.32 -13.72
CA TRP A 196 6.52 -6.21 -13.91
C TRP A 196 7.70 -5.49 -14.56
N LEU A 197 7.44 -4.63 -15.57
CA LEU A 197 8.47 -3.79 -16.17
C LEU A 197 9.02 -2.77 -15.17
N ALA A 198 8.14 -2.10 -14.40
CA ALA A 198 8.56 -1.13 -13.40
C ALA A 198 9.43 -1.76 -12.29
N ARG A 199 9.07 -2.95 -11.82
CA ARG A 199 9.85 -3.70 -10.81
C ARG A 199 11.16 -4.24 -11.38
N SER A 200 11.21 -4.50 -12.69
CA SER A 200 12.47 -4.80 -13.37
C SER A 200 13.41 -3.60 -13.39
N VAL A 201 12.87 -2.39 -13.66
CA VAL A 201 13.63 -1.13 -13.50
C VAL A 201 14.14 -0.97 -12.06
N TRP A 202 13.30 -1.29 -11.07
CA TRP A 202 13.69 -1.27 -9.65
C TRP A 202 14.91 -2.18 -9.38
N ALA A 203 14.79 -3.45 -9.71
CA ALA A 203 15.82 -4.46 -9.44
C ALA A 203 17.11 -4.21 -10.22
N PHE A 204 17.03 -3.88 -11.51
CA PHE A 204 18.23 -3.57 -12.31
C PHE A 204 18.93 -2.30 -11.83
N GLY A 205 18.18 -1.27 -11.43
CA GLY A 205 18.74 -0.03 -10.89
C GLY A 205 19.49 -0.22 -9.57
N GLU A 206 18.89 -0.92 -8.59
CA GLU A 206 19.57 -1.26 -7.33
C GLU A 206 20.73 -2.25 -7.57
N GLY A 207 20.55 -3.22 -8.46
CA GLY A 207 21.57 -4.19 -8.82
C GLY A 207 22.81 -3.55 -9.46
N TYR A 208 22.63 -2.65 -10.44
CA TYR A 208 23.72 -1.88 -11.03
C TYR A 208 24.49 -1.10 -9.96
N ALA A 209 23.78 -0.36 -9.10
CA ALA A 209 24.40 0.42 -8.04
C ALA A 209 25.19 -0.45 -7.05
N ALA A 210 24.67 -1.63 -6.71
CA ALA A 210 25.29 -2.55 -5.76
C ALA A 210 26.55 -3.24 -6.33
N PHE A 211 26.50 -3.71 -7.58
CA PHE A 211 27.58 -4.49 -8.20
C PHE A 211 28.69 -3.65 -8.84
N ARG A 212 28.48 -2.36 -9.11
CA ARG A 212 29.44 -1.51 -9.85
C ARG A 212 30.90 -1.58 -9.36
N ARG A 213 31.12 -1.78 -8.06
CA ARG A 213 32.47 -1.89 -7.46
C ARG A 213 32.92 -3.32 -7.17
N GLU A 214 32.00 -4.29 -7.22
CA GLU A 214 32.23 -5.69 -6.89
C GLU A 214 32.48 -6.53 -8.14
N ASP A 215 31.68 -6.31 -9.19
CA ASP A 215 31.78 -6.96 -10.49
C ASP A 215 31.34 -5.96 -11.56
N ALA A 216 32.32 -5.30 -12.17
CA ALA A 216 32.07 -4.27 -13.17
C ALA A 216 31.37 -4.82 -14.43
N ALA A 217 31.74 -6.02 -14.89
CA ALA A 217 31.15 -6.63 -16.08
C ALA A 217 29.68 -6.97 -15.86
N PHE A 218 29.34 -7.52 -14.68
CA PHE A 218 27.94 -7.77 -14.34
C PHE A 218 27.15 -6.47 -14.15
N ALA A 219 27.75 -5.45 -13.52
CA ALA A 219 27.09 -4.15 -13.38
C ALA A 219 26.81 -3.48 -14.72
N GLU A 220 27.74 -3.52 -15.67
CA GLU A 220 27.55 -3.02 -17.03
C GLU A 220 26.42 -3.76 -17.75
N PHE A 221 26.34 -5.09 -17.60
CA PHE A 221 25.22 -5.89 -18.09
C PHE A 221 23.89 -5.41 -17.49
N LEU A 222 23.79 -5.22 -16.17
CA LEU A 222 22.56 -4.74 -15.54
C LEU A 222 22.17 -3.32 -15.99
N LEU A 223 23.15 -2.44 -16.20
CA LEU A 223 22.90 -1.10 -16.72
C LEU A 223 22.33 -1.16 -18.15
N ALA A 224 22.86 -2.03 -19.00
CA ALA A 224 22.31 -2.26 -20.33
C ALA A 224 20.87 -2.79 -20.28
N ARG A 225 20.58 -3.71 -19.35
CA ARG A 225 19.21 -4.25 -19.13
C ARG A 225 18.25 -3.17 -18.64
N LEU A 226 18.69 -2.31 -17.72
CA LEU A 226 17.94 -1.14 -17.28
C LEU A 226 17.65 -0.20 -18.45
N HIS A 227 18.65 0.09 -19.30
CA HIS A 227 18.49 0.97 -20.46
C HIS A 227 17.51 0.41 -21.49
N LEU A 228 17.47 -0.92 -21.70
CA LEU A 228 16.42 -1.56 -22.51
C LEU A 228 15.02 -1.29 -21.93
N CYS A 229 14.83 -1.38 -20.61
CA CYS A 229 13.56 -1.00 -19.99
C CYS A 229 13.22 0.46 -20.27
N LEU A 230 14.19 1.38 -20.19
CA LEU A 230 13.97 2.80 -20.48
C LEU A 230 13.68 3.07 -21.97
N ASP A 231 14.22 2.26 -22.88
CA ASP A 231 13.87 2.30 -24.29
C ASP A 231 12.41 1.86 -24.51
N ALA A 232 11.96 0.80 -23.84
CA ALA A 232 10.57 0.35 -23.87
C ALA A 232 9.63 1.44 -23.35
N LEU A 233 9.91 1.97 -22.15
CA LEU A 233 9.15 3.06 -21.56
C LEU A 233 9.20 4.35 -22.40
N GLY A 234 10.31 4.59 -23.10
CA GLY A 234 10.45 5.70 -24.06
C GLY A 234 9.50 5.62 -25.25
N ARG A 235 9.12 4.41 -25.67
CA ARG A 235 8.07 4.19 -26.67
C ARG A 235 6.65 4.29 -26.10
N GLU A 236 6.53 4.35 -24.77
CA GLU A 236 5.28 4.29 -24.02
C GLU A 236 5.17 5.49 -23.06
N SER A 237 5.09 5.27 -21.74
CA SER A 237 4.85 6.32 -20.77
C SER A 237 5.88 7.45 -20.81
N LEU A 238 7.19 7.17 -20.79
CA LEU A 238 8.20 8.25 -20.88
C LEU A 238 8.07 9.07 -22.17
N GLY A 239 7.66 8.45 -23.28
CA GLY A 239 7.43 9.16 -24.55
C GLY A 239 6.28 10.18 -24.50
N ARG A 240 5.40 10.06 -23.49
CA ARG A 240 4.26 10.98 -23.25
C ARG A 240 4.57 12.05 -22.20
N ALA A 241 5.83 12.22 -21.80
CA ALA A 241 6.25 13.18 -20.78
C ALA A 241 5.59 14.56 -20.94
N GLY A 242 4.98 15.05 -19.86
CA GLY A 242 4.33 16.36 -19.82
C GLY A 242 2.93 16.42 -20.46
N GLN A 243 2.36 15.31 -20.95
CA GLN A 243 0.98 15.27 -21.43
C GLN A 243 -0.04 15.21 -20.29
N TRP A 244 -1.01 16.11 -20.28
CA TRP A 244 -2.03 16.20 -19.23
C TRP A 244 -3.43 15.95 -19.79
N VAL A 245 -4.25 15.24 -19.03
CA VAL A 245 -5.65 14.98 -19.38
C VAL A 245 -6.55 15.51 -18.27
N ARG A 246 -7.63 16.19 -18.64
CA ARG A 246 -8.68 16.58 -17.69
C ARG A 246 -9.61 15.39 -17.49
N SER A 247 -9.70 14.89 -16.26
CA SER A 247 -10.44 13.69 -15.87
C SER A 247 -11.25 14.04 -14.62
N ASP A 248 -12.57 13.97 -14.71
CA ASP A 248 -13.51 14.34 -13.64
C ASP A 248 -13.22 15.72 -13.02
N GLY A 249 -12.85 16.66 -13.88
CA GLY A 249 -12.58 18.04 -13.52
C GLY A 249 -11.19 18.30 -12.95
N ARG A 250 -10.38 17.24 -12.72
CA ARG A 250 -9.00 17.31 -12.26
C ARG A 250 -8.02 17.15 -13.43
N ARG A 251 -6.85 17.78 -13.34
CA ARG A 251 -5.78 17.65 -14.32
C ARG A 251 -4.83 16.53 -13.89
N LEU A 252 -4.79 15.44 -14.64
CA LEU A 252 -4.01 14.23 -14.32
C LEU A 252 -2.87 14.00 -15.32
N PRO A 253 -1.73 13.44 -14.88
CA PRO A 253 -0.60 13.12 -15.75
C PRO A 253 -0.89 11.87 -16.61
N ALA A 254 -0.68 11.95 -17.92
CA ALA A 254 -0.92 10.84 -18.86
C ALA A 254 0.34 10.04 -19.23
N TRP A 255 1.42 10.19 -18.45
CA TRP A 255 2.73 9.58 -18.69
C TRP A 255 3.21 8.70 -17.53
N LEU A 256 2.29 8.22 -16.70
CA LEU A 256 2.61 7.24 -15.65
C LEU A 256 2.63 5.83 -16.25
N ILE A 257 3.53 4.98 -15.74
CA ILE A 257 3.65 3.57 -16.14
C ILE A 257 2.31 2.89 -15.86
N ALA A 258 1.72 2.29 -16.89
CA ALA A 258 0.40 1.66 -16.83
C ALA A 258 -0.72 2.56 -16.23
N GLY A 259 -0.59 3.89 -16.38
CA GLY A 259 -1.53 4.88 -15.83
C GLY A 259 -1.44 5.07 -14.31
N GLY A 260 -0.38 4.55 -13.67
CA GLY A 260 -0.30 4.39 -12.23
C GLY A 260 0.93 5.05 -11.60
N ALA A 261 0.73 5.84 -10.54
CA ALA A 261 1.82 6.32 -9.69
C ALA A 261 2.40 5.20 -8.83
N ASP A 262 1.63 4.16 -8.55
CA ASP A 262 2.01 2.92 -7.90
C ASP A 262 3.14 2.19 -8.65
N ALA A 263 2.94 1.77 -9.89
CA ALA A 263 3.96 1.14 -10.72
C ALA A 263 5.14 2.10 -10.96
N THR A 264 4.83 3.37 -11.28
CA THR A 264 5.86 4.38 -11.56
C THR A 264 6.78 4.60 -10.36
N ALA A 265 6.25 4.61 -9.13
CA ALA A 265 7.02 4.79 -7.92
C ALA A 265 8.02 3.66 -7.67
N GLU A 266 7.66 2.40 -7.97
CA GLU A 266 8.61 1.29 -7.85
C GLU A 266 9.78 1.46 -8.83
N ALA A 267 9.51 1.84 -10.08
CA ALA A 267 10.57 2.17 -11.04
C ALA A 267 11.46 3.32 -10.54
N MET A 268 10.86 4.36 -9.93
CA MET A 268 11.60 5.49 -9.35
C MET A 268 12.59 5.07 -8.26
N LEU A 269 12.34 4.00 -7.51
CA LEU A 269 13.29 3.48 -6.51
C LEU A 269 14.60 3.01 -7.17
N GLY A 270 14.52 2.20 -8.23
CA GLY A 270 15.70 1.76 -8.98
C GLY A 270 16.37 2.89 -9.75
N LEU A 271 15.58 3.78 -10.36
CA LEU A 271 16.09 4.97 -11.03
C LEU A 271 16.85 5.88 -10.07
N SER A 272 16.39 6.02 -8.82
CA SER A 272 17.10 6.78 -7.77
C SER A 272 18.47 6.16 -7.49
N ALA A 273 18.53 4.84 -7.29
CA ALA A 273 19.79 4.14 -7.03
C ALA A 273 20.79 4.27 -8.21
N ALA A 274 20.31 4.09 -9.45
CA ALA A 274 21.15 4.23 -10.64
C ALA A 274 21.61 5.68 -10.86
N ALA A 275 20.75 6.67 -10.61
CA ALA A 275 21.09 8.10 -10.71
C ALA A 275 22.12 8.52 -9.65
N GLU A 276 22.02 8.03 -8.41
CA GLU A 276 23.04 8.22 -7.37
C GLU A 276 24.37 7.53 -7.74
N ALA A 277 24.29 6.39 -8.43
CA ALA A 277 25.45 5.72 -9.03
C ALA A 277 25.95 6.40 -10.32
N GLY A 278 25.41 7.57 -10.69
CA GLY A 278 25.93 8.43 -11.75
C GLY A 278 25.35 8.18 -13.15
N ASP A 279 24.32 7.34 -13.29
CA ASP A 279 23.66 7.16 -14.60
C ASP A 279 22.75 8.35 -14.92
N SER A 280 23.15 9.15 -15.91
CA SER A 280 22.42 10.37 -16.31
C SER A 280 21.08 10.07 -16.99
N ARG A 281 20.97 8.94 -17.70
CA ARG A 281 19.73 8.50 -18.35
C ARG A 281 18.66 8.19 -17.31
N SER A 282 19.01 7.41 -16.29
CA SER A 282 18.13 7.14 -15.15
C SER A 282 17.76 8.40 -14.39
N ARG A 283 18.70 9.33 -14.20
CA ARG A 283 18.41 10.64 -13.59
C ARG A 283 17.35 11.44 -14.38
N GLY A 284 17.44 11.44 -15.71
CA GLY A 284 16.45 12.07 -16.58
C GLY A 284 15.07 11.44 -16.46
N ALA A 285 14.98 10.11 -16.53
CA ALA A 285 13.73 9.39 -16.34
C ALA A 285 13.12 9.61 -14.94
N LEU A 286 13.97 9.64 -13.90
CA LEU A 286 13.56 9.92 -12.52
C LEU A 286 12.91 11.29 -12.37
N GLN A 287 13.48 12.32 -13.03
CA GLN A 287 12.90 13.67 -13.02
C GLN A 287 11.50 13.65 -13.63
N THR A 288 11.35 13.08 -14.83
CA THR A 288 10.07 13.03 -15.57
C THR A 288 8.98 12.28 -14.80
N TYR A 289 9.31 11.11 -14.26
CA TYR A 289 8.34 10.31 -13.51
C TYR A 289 8.02 10.92 -12.15
N GLY A 290 9.01 11.50 -11.46
CA GLY A 290 8.77 12.18 -10.19
C GLY A 290 7.82 13.38 -10.32
N GLU A 291 7.84 14.10 -11.45
CA GLU A 291 6.85 15.16 -11.72
C GLU A 291 5.42 14.60 -11.85
N GLY A 292 5.27 13.45 -12.51
CA GLY A 292 3.97 12.77 -12.64
C GLY A 292 3.46 12.23 -11.31
N VAL A 293 4.30 11.50 -10.57
CA VAL A 293 3.92 10.93 -9.26
C VAL A 293 3.62 12.03 -8.24
N ALA A 294 4.41 13.11 -8.20
CA ALA A 294 4.13 14.24 -7.31
C ALA A 294 2.78 14.93 -7.62
N ALA A 295 2.36 14.95 -8.88
CA ALA A 295 1.06 15.50 -9.28
C ALA A 295 -0.14 14.67 -8.77
N MET A 296 0.09 13.42 -8.37
CA MET A 296 -0.93 12.55 -7.78
C MET A 296 -1.11 12.78 -6.26
N ALA A 297 -0.24 13.58 -5.63
CA ALA A 297 -0.43 14.00 -4.24
C ALA A 297 -1.73 14.80 -4.08
N THR A 298 -2.45 14.54 -2.99
CA THR A 298 -3.69 15.24 -2.66
C THR A 298 -3.45 16.40 -1.70
N ASP A 299 -4.29 17.42 -1.74
CA ASP A 299 -4.23 18.50 -0.75
C ASP A 299 -4.90 18.03 0.55
N PRO A 300 -4.16 17.87 1.66
CA PRO A 300 -4.76 17.47 2.93
C PRO A 300 -5.80 18.47 3.45
N ARG A 301 -5.80 19.72 2.99
CA ARG A 301 -6.80 20.73 3.37
C ARG A 301 -8.14 20.54 2.65
N ALA A 302 -8.17 19.76 1.58
CA ALA A 302 -9.38 19.42 0.84
C ALA A 302 -10.19 18.29 1.51
N GLY A 303 -9.65 17.67 2.57
CA GLY A 303 -10.25 16.53 3.25
C GLY A 303 -9.68 15.22 2.73
N TRP A 304 -10.55 14.23 2.51
CA TRP A 304 -10.17 12.91 1.98
C TRP A 304 -9.39 13.02 0.65
N PRO A 305 -8.32 12.22 0.42
CA PRO A 305 -7.72 11.20 1.28
C PRO A 305 -6.56 11.74 2.14
N PHE A 306 -6.74 12.93 2.73
CA PHE A 306 -5.91 13.45 3.82
C PHE A 306 -4.42 13.63 3.49
N GLY A 307 -4.10 13.97 2.24
CA GLY A 307 -2.72 14.19 1.81
C GLY A 307 -2.02 12.95 1.26
N ALA A 308 -2.75 11.85 1.07
CA ALA A 308 -2.23 10.67 0.39
C ALA A 308 -1.76 10.99 -1.04
N VAL A 309 -0.78 10.23 -1.52
CA VAL A 309 -0.49 10.14 -2.95
C VAL A 309 -1.44 9.10 -3.56
N LEU A 310 -2.29 9.51 -4.51
CA LEU A 310 -3.19 8.57 -5.18
C LEU A 310 -2.39 7.58 -6.02
N PRO A 311 -2.70 6.27 -5.97
CA PRO A 311 -1.88 5.26 -6.61
C PRO A 311 -2.03 5.25 -8.14
N TRP A 312 -3.14 5.75 -8.69
CA TRP A 312 -3.39 5.69 -10.13
C TRP A 312 -4.36 6.75 -10.63
N THR A 313 -4.38 6.97 -11.94
CA THR A 313 -5.27 7.95 -12.58
C THR A 313 -6.65 7.40 -12.90
N GLY A 314 -6.84 6.09 -12.79
CA GLY A 314 -8.08 5.41 -13.19
C GLY A 314 -9.25 5.65 -12.24
N SER A 315 -9.00 6.12 -11.02
CA SER A 315 -10.05 6.54 -10.11
C SER A 315 -9.55 7.56 -9.08
N LEU A 316 -10.38 8.55 -8.79
CA LEU A 316 -10.09 9.59 -7.78
C LEU A 316 -10.67 9.25 -6.41
N GLY A 317 -11.72 8.41 -6.34
CA GLY A 317 -12.37 7.93 -5.12
C GLY A 317 -11.74 6.69 -4.50
N PHE A 318 -10.65 6.20 -5.10
CA PHE A 318 -10.02 4.94 -4.74
C PHE A 318 -8.54 5.11 -4.45
N TRP A 319 -8.18 4.91 -3.18
CA TRP A 319 -6.79 4.71 -2.76
C TRP A 319 -6.56 3.23 -2.46
N HIS A 320 -5.40 2.70 -2.83
CA HIS A 320 -5.03 1.31 -2.57
C HIS A 320 -3.54 1.18 -2.27
N ALA A 321 -3.16 0.08 -1.63
CA ALA A 321 -1.82 -0.17 -1.14
C ALA A 321 -0.96 -1.03 -2.09
N TRP A 322 -1.53 -1.62 -3.15
CA TRP A 322 -0.76 -2.27 -4.22
C TRP A 322 0.22 -1.27 -4.85
N GLY A 323 1.52 -1.58 -4.87
CA GLY A 323 2.51 -0.64 -5.39
C GLY A 323 2.66 0.65 -4.56
N SER A 324 2.29 0.66 -3.27
CA SER A 324 2.31 1.85 -2.41
C SER A 324 3.71 2.36 -2.00
N ALA A 325 4.64 2.37 -2.94
CA ALA A 325 5.98 2.93 -2.83
C ALA A 325 6.03 4.45 -3.06
N ALA A 326 4.94 5.09 -3.51
CA ALA A 326 4.97 6.49 -3.94
C ALA A 326 5.52 7.48 -2.88
N PRO A 327 5.15 7.42 -1.59
CA PRO A 327 5.77 8.28 -0.57
C PRO A 327 7.27 8.01 -0.39
N GLU A 328 7.68 6.74 -0.39
CA GLU A 328 9.11 6.36 -0.30
C GLU A 328 9.89 6.88 -1.51
N ALA A 329 9.36 6.66 -2.71
CA ALA A 329 9.96 7.07 -3.96
C ALA A 329 10.08 8.59 -4.07
N LEU A 330 9.05 9.35 -3.68
CA LEU A 330 9.09 10.82 -3.66
C LEU A 330 10.10 11.35 -2.64
N ALA A 331 10.20 10.74 -1.46
CA ALA A 331 11.19 11.13 -0.46
C ALA A 331 12.62 10.90 -0.97
N ARG A 332 12.91 9.70 -1.49
CA ARG A 332 14.24 9.34 -2.04
C ARG A 332 14.59 10.16 -3.27
N ALA A 333 13.73 10.17 -4.29
CA ALA A 333 13.94 10.94 -5.51
C ALA A 333 14.03 12.44 -5.23
N GLY A 334 13.22 12.94 -4.29
CA GLY A 334 13.25 14.31 -3.82
C GLY A 334 14.59 14.68 -3.19
N ALA A 335 15.21 13.80 -2.42
CA ALA A 335 16.57 14.00 -1.93
C ALA A 335 17.62 14.00 -3.06
N VAL A 336 17.57 13.01 -3.97
CA VAL A 336 18.52 12.86 -5.11
C VAL A 336 18.48 14.04 -6.07
N LEU A 337 17.28 14.56 -6.35
CA LEU A 337 17.03 15.65 -7.29
C LEU A 337 16.86 17.02 -6.60
N ARG A 338 16.93 17.07 -5.26
CA ARG A 338 16.73 18.27 -4.42
C ARG A 338 15.37 18.94 -4.63
N ARG A 339 14.30 18.13 -4.76
CA ARG A 339 12.91 18.56 -4.95
C ARG A 339 12.16 18.58 -3.62
N ARG A 340 12.11 19.77 -2.98
CA ARG A 340 11.45 19.97 -1.68
C ARG A 340 9.95 19.72 -1.73
N ASP A 341 9.30 20.06 -2.85
CA ASP A 341 7.88 19.81 -3.08
C ASP A 341 7.55 18.31 -3.03
N TRP A 342 8.46 17.45 -3.51
CA TRP A 342 8.27 15.99 -3.45
C TRP A 342 8.46 15.44 -2.04
N THR A 343 9.49 15.90 -1.32
CA THR A 343 9.68 15.51 0.08
C THR A 343 8.51 15.98 0.96
N THR A 344 7.90 17.13 0.65
CA THR A 344 6.69 17.61 1.33
C THR A 344 5.48 16.72 1.06
N ALA A 345 5.30 16.25 -0.18
CA ALA A 345 4.23 15.30 -0.51
C ALA A 345 4.40 13.96 0.24
N ALA A 346 5.63 13.43 0.31
CA ALA A 346 5.93 12.24 1.09
C ALA A 346 5.65 12.43 2.59
N ALA A 347 6.04 13.58 3.15
CA ALA A 347 5.76 13.93 4.54
C ALA A 347 4.25 14.08 4.81
N ALA A 348 3.48 14.64 3.89
CA ALA A 348 2.02 14.73 4.04
C ALA A 348 1.35 13.34 4.10
N ASP A 349 1.74 12.41 3.23
CA ASP A 349 1.23 11.02 3.27
C ASP A 349 1.61 10.33 4.60
N ALA A 350 2.88 10.47 5.02
CA ALA A 350 3.38 9.86 6.26
C ALA A 350 2.77 10.46 7.53
N GLY A 351 2.65 11.78 7.63
CA GLY A 351 2.24 12.48 8.85
C GLY A 351 0.74 12.77 8.95
N ARG A 352 -0.03 12.63 7.87
CA ARG A 352 -1.48 12.90 7.87
C ARG A 352 -2.30 11.70 7.45
N PHE A 353 -2.00 11.06 6.32
CA PHE A 353 -2.79 9.93 5.85
C PHE A 353 -2.49 8.64 6.63
N THR A 354 -1.21 8.31 6.85
CA THR A 354 -0.83 7.09 7.60
C THR A 354 -1.46 7.02 9.01
N PRO A 355 -1.52 8.09 9.82
CA PRO A 355 -2.25 8.06 11.08
C PRO A 355 -3.74 7.75 10.96
N GLN A 356 -4.41 8.20 9.89
CA GLN A 356 -5.81 7.87 9.63
C GLN A 356 -5.98 6.38 9.32
N VAL A 357 -5.06 5.82 8.53
CA VAL A 357 -5.00 4.38 8.23
C VAL A 357 -4.83 3.56 9.51
N LEU A 358 -3.86 3.92 10.35
CA LEU A 358 -3.61 3.21 11.61
C LEU A 358 -4.81 3.30 12.57
N ALA A 359 -5.44 4.47 12.68
CA ALA A 359 -6.62 4.66 13.53
C ALA A 359 -7.90 4.00 12.98
N ALA A 360 -7.92 3.61 11.70
CA ALA A 360 -9.01 2.82 11.10
C ALA A 360 -8.92 1.32 11.42
N GLY A 361 -7.92 0.86 12.17
CA GLY A 361 -7.75 -0.54 12.55
C GLY A 361 -6.57 -1.24 11.87
N GLY A 362 -5.83 -0.53 11.02
CA GLY A 362 -4.62 -1.05 10.38
C GLY A 362 -4.52 -0.70 8.89
N PRO A 363 -3.48 -1.20 8.21
CA PRO A 363 -3.22 -0.93 6.80
C PRO A 363 -4.14 -1.75 5.88
N SER A 364 -5.44 -1.43 5.89
CA SER A 364 -6.38 -1.93 4.88
C SER A 364 -5.83 -1.67 3.48
N ASN A 365 -5.88 -2.69 2.63
CA ASN A 365 -5.25 -2.62 1.32
C ASN A 365 -5.97 -1.68 0.35
N ALA A 366 -7.21 -1.29 0.66
CA ALA A 366 -8.00 -0.33 -0.11
C ALA A 366 -8.78 0.64 0.77
N TRP A 367 -8.95 1.87 0.28
CA TRP A 367 -9.90 2.86 0.75
C TRP A 367 -10.74 3.32 -0.45
N ALA A 368 -11.98 2.85 -0.53
CA ALA A 368 -12.81 2.94 -1.73
C ALA A 368 -14.22 3.53 -1.47
N PRO A 369 -14.38 4.75 -0.94
CA PRO A 369 -13.39 5.61 -0.28
C PRO A 369 -13.22 5.30 1.21
N LEU A 370 -14.04 4.38 1.74
CA LEU A 370 -13.95 3.85 3.11
C LEU A 370 -12.96 2.67 3.16
N PRO A 371 -12.36 2.37 4.33
CA PRO A 371 -11.51 1.20 4.48
C PRO A 371 -12.21 -0.07 3.96
N ALA A 372 -11.53 -0.78 3.07
CA ALA A 372 -12.01 -1.97 2.38
C ALA A 372 -10.84 -2.95 2.16
N GLU A 373 -11.19 -4.17 1.74
CA GLU A 373 -10.25 -5.27 1.49
C GLU A 373 -9.45 -5.73 2.72
N ALA A 374 -8.76 -6.87 2.55
CA ALA A 374 -7.87 -7.43 3.55
C ALA A 374 -6.68 -6.49 3.84
N GLN A 375 -6.06 -6.65 4.99
CA GLN A 375 -4.76 -6.06 5.31
C GLN A 375 -3.68 -7.05 4.87
N ILE A 376 -2.71 -6.60 4.07
CA ILE A 376 -1.63 -7.46 3.54
C ILE A 376 -0.25 -6.89 3.84
N ALA A 377 0.76 -7.74 3.85
CA ALA A 377 2.16 -7.35 4.13
C ALA A 377 2.65 -6.25 3.19
N TYR A 378 2.23 -6.27 1.92
CA TYR A 378 2.56 -5.23 0.94
C TYR A 378 2.10 -3.84 1.44
N GLY A 379 0.83 -3.71 1.82
CA GLY A 379 0.26 -2.45 2.29
C GLY A 379 0.87 -1.97 3.59
N ALA A 380 1.15 -2.89 4.53
CA ALA A 380 1.85 -2.57 5.77
C ALA A 380 3.28 -2.06 5.50
N HIS A 381 4.04 -2.75 4.64
CA HIS A 381 5.39 -2.36 4.24
C HIS A 381 5.43 -0.94 3.65
N GLY A 382 4.52 -0.60 2.73
CA GLY A 382 4.49 0.72 2.09
C GLY A 382 4.34 1.87 3.09
N ARG A 383 3.53 1.69 4.15
CA ARG A 383 3.38 2.69 5.23
C ARG A 383 4.69 2.84 6.02
N VAL A 384 5.35 1.73 6.35
CA VAL A 384 6.63 1.75 7.07
C VAL A 384 7.71 2.44 6.22
N ALA A 385 7.89 1.99 4.98
CA ALA A 385 8.93 2.50 4.10
C ALA A 385 8.75 3.99 3.77
N GLY A 386 7.51 4.42 3.51
CA GLY A 386 7.17 5.83 3.31
C GLY A 386 7.51 6.70 4.52
N ALA A 387 7.12 6.28 5.73
CA ALA A 387 7.40 7.03 6.96
C ALA A 387 8.90 7.05 7.32
N VAL A 388 9.63 5.95 7.10
CA VAL A 388 11.09 5.91 7.27
C VAL A 388 11.77 6.90 6.32
N ALA A 389 11.38 6.90 5.05
CA ALA A 389 12.00 7.72 4.01
C ALA A 389 11.67 9.21 4.15
N ALA A 390 10.43 9.56 4.55
CA ALA A 390 10.03 10.94 4.84
C ALA A 390 10.89 11.58 5.94
N GLY A 391 11.37 10.78 6.90
CA GLY A 391 12.28 11.22 7.96
C GLY A 391 11.61 12.10 9.02
N GLY A 392 12.36 12.55 10.01
CA GLY A 392 11.81 13.27 11.17
C GLY A 392 11.38 12.32 12.30
N GLU A 393 11.47 12.81 13.54
CA GLU A 393 11.28 11.98 14.73
C GLU A 393 9.87 11.37 14.79
N GLY A 394 8.84 12.16 14.54
CA GLY A 394 7.45 11.71 14.59
C GLY A 394 7.16 10.63 13.53
N HIS A 395 7.66 10.78 12.31
CA HIS A 395 7.47 9.77 11.26
C HIS A 395 8.16 8.44 11.59
N ARG A 396 9.33 8.47 12.24
CA ARG A 396 10.00 7.25 12.70
C ARG A 396 9.18 6.51 13.77
N LEU A 397 8.51 7.25 14.66
CA LEU A 397 7.56 6.64 15.60
C LEU A 397 6.36 6.02 14.87
N LEU A 398 5.78 6.74 13.89
CA LEU A 398 4.69 6.20 13.07
C LEU A 398 5.10 4.95 12.28
N ALA A 399 6.33 4.91 11.75
CA ALA A 399 6.88 3.73 11.11
C ALA A 399 6.93 2.53 12.08
N GLY A 400 7.29 2.76 13.34
CA GLY A 400 7.30 1.71 14.37
C GLY A 400 5.90 1.20 14.70
N LEU A 401 4.91 2.10 14.79
CA LEU A 401 3.51 1.73 15.01
C LEU A 401 2.92 0.96 13.81
N ALA A 402 3.22 1.41 12.59
CA ALA A 402 2.81 0.72 11.37
C ALA A 402 3.45 -0.68 11.25
N ALA A 403 4.75 -0.80 11.57
CA ALA A 403 5.44 -2.09 11.59
C ALA A 403 4.90 -3.03 12.69
N GLY A 404 4.23 -2.50 13.72
CA GLY A 404 3.53 -3.29 14.74
C GLY A 404 2.50 -4.26 14.17
N TRP A 405 1.98 -4.02 12.95
CA TRP A 405 1.08 -4.94 12.24
C TRP A 405 1.65 -6.36 12.14
N PHE A 406 2.94 -6.47 11.81
CA PHE A 406 3.67 -7.75 11.70
C PHE A 406 3.76 -8.50 13.03
N PHE A 407 3.67 -7.78 14.16
CA PHE A 407 3.78 -8.31 15.52
C PHE A 407 2.43 -8.39 16.25
N GLY A 408 1.31 -8.24 15.53
CA GLY A 408 -0.04 -8.47 16.06
C GLY A 408 -0.90 -7.23 16.25
N ALA A 409 -0.43 -6.02 15.92
CA ALA A 409 -1.30 -4.84 15.86
C ALA A 409 -2.12 -4.80 14.56
N ASN A 410 -2.99 -5.79 14.44
CA ASN A 410 -3.97 -5.95 13.37
C ASN A 410 -5.31 -6.37 13.99
N THR A 411 -6.36 -6.40 13.16
CA THR A 411 -7.73 -6.72 13.61
C THR A 411 -7.89 -8.15 14.15
N ALA A 412 -6.96 -9.06 13.82
CA ALA A 412 -6.95 -10.41 14.35
C ALA A 412 -6.21 -10.54 15.69
N GLY A 413 -5.36 -9.57 16.07
CA GLY A 413 -4.50 -9.66 17.24
C GLY A 413 -3.42 -10.76 17.13
N ILE A 414 -3.10 -11.21 15.91
CA ILE A 414 -2.20 -12.34 15.66
C ILE A 414 -0.97 -11.84 14.89
N PRO A 415 0.27 -12.13 15.34
CA PRO A 415 1.47 -11.83 14.56
C PRO A 415 1.42 -12.46 13.17
N THR A 416 1.69 -11.66 12.14
CA THR A 416 1.78 -12.12 10.75
C THR A 416 3.21 -12.37 10.31
N TYR A 417 4.21 -12.05 11.14
CA TYR A 417 5.62 -12.36 10.90
C TYR A 417 6.20 -13.23 12.02
N ASP A 418 6.96 -14.25 11.65
CA ASP A 418 7.75 -15.05 12.58
C ASP A 418 9.26 -14.77 12.41
N PRO A 419 9.92 -14.08 13.36
CA PRO A 419 11.36 -13.81 13.32
C PRO A 419 12.24 -15.07 13.32
N ALA A 420 11.75 -16.20 13.85
CA ALA A 420 12.53 -17.43 13.95
C ALA A 420 12.67 -18.15 12.60
N THR A 421 11.73 -17.93 11.68
CA THR A 421 11.68 -18.64 10.38
C THR A 421 11.68 -17.72 9.17
N GLY A 422 11.31 -16.45 9.34
CA GLY A 422 11.10 -15.52 8.23
C GLY A 422 9.74 -15.68 7.53
N VAL A 423 8.89 -16.60 8.01
CA VAL A 423 7.53 -16.80 7.49
C VAL A 423 6.74 -15.50 7.68
N THR A 424 6.05 -15.09 6.62
CA THR A 424 5.13 -13.94 6.65
C THR A 424 3.79 -14.36 6.08
N PHE A 425 2.72 -14.27 6.87
CA PHE A 425 1.37 -14.59 6.43
C PHE A 425 0.84 -13.58 5.41
N ASP A 426 0.06 -14.08 4.45
CA ASP A 426 -0.47 -13.30 3.32
C ASP A 426 -1.31 -12.11 3.77
N GLY A 427 -2.09 -12.26 4.84
CA GLY A 427 -2.82 -11.12 5.39
C GLY A 427 -3.88 -11.44 6.43
N VAL A 428 -4.63 -10.40 6.78
CA VAL A 428 -5.78 -10.42 7.68
C VAL A 428 -7.01 -9.94 6.92
N GLU A 429 -7.99 -10.80 6.80
CA GLU A 429 -9.25 -10.55 6.10
C GLU A 429 -10.09 -9.49 6.83
N THR A 430 -11.07 -8.93 6.13
CA THR A 430 -11.97 -7.90 6.69
C THR A 430 -12.80 -8.40 7.87
N ASP A 431 -13.02 -9.71 7.98
CA ASP A 431 -13.70 -10.38 9.10
C ASP A 431 -12.76 -10.75 10.26
N GLY A 432 -11.47 -10.44 10.17
CA GLY A 432 -10.45 -10.74 11.18
C GLY A 432 -9.82 -12.13 11.05
N ARG A 433 -10.17 -12.94 10.04
CA ARG A 433 -9.49 -14.20 9.77
C ARG A 433 -8.07 -13.96 9.22
N VAL A 434 -7.09 -14.74 9.69
CA VAL A 434 -5.73 -14.70 9.14
C VAL A 434 -5.58 -15.69 7.99
N ASN A 435 -5.16 -15.21 6.81
CA ASN A 435 -4.69 -16.07 5.73
C ASN A 435 -3.25 -16.49 6.05
N ARG A 436 -3.05 -17.75 6.43
CA ARG A 436 -1.76 -18.29 6.88
C ARG A 436 -0.83 -18.77 5.76
N ASN A 437 -1.27 -18.70 4.50
CA ASN A 437 -0.37 -18.90 3.37
C ASN A 437 0.78 -17.88 3.44
N SER A 438 1.92 -18.23 2.84
CA SER A 438 3.15 -17.44 2.94
C SER A 438 3.93 -17.50 1.63
N GLY A 439 3.31 -16.97 0.57
CA GLY A 439 3.92 -16.88 -0.76
C GLY A 439 5.10 -15.90 -0.82
N ALA A 440 5.64 -15.73 -2.02
CA ALA A 440 6.77 -14.82 -2.23
C ALA A 440 6.42 -13.37 -1.89
N GLU A 441 5.26 -12.86 -2.32
CA GLU A 441 4.86 -11.47 -2.06
C GLU A 441 4.89 -11.12 -0.56
N SER A 442 4.17 -11.88 0.27
CA SER A 442 4.07 -11.60 1.70
C SER A 442 5.43 -11.73 2.38
N THR A 443 6.17 -12.79 2.06
CA THR A 443 7.54 -13.02 2.56
C THR A 443 8.47 -11.87 2.21
N ILE A 444 8.47 -11.41 0.96
CA ILE A 444 9.33 -10.33 0.47
C ILE A 444 9.01 -9.02 1.20
N HIS A 445 7.75 -8.65 1.34
CA HIS A 445 7.37 -7.39 2.02
C HIS A 445 7.55 -7.44 3.53
N GLY A 446 7.40 -8.62 4.15
CA GLY A 446 7.84 -8.86 5.53
C GLY A 446 9.33 -8.61 5.67
N LEU A 447 10.17 -9.20 4.81
CA LEU A 447 11.62 -9.06 4.86
C LEU A 447 12.12 -7.65 4.54
N LEU A 448 11.52 -6.95 3.57
CA LEU A 448 11.83 -5.55 3.30
C LEU A 448 11.55 -4.69 4.54
N THR A 449 10.47 -4.97 5.27
CA THR A 449 10.18 -4.30 6.54
C THR A 449 11.22 -4.65 7.60
N MET A 450 11.57 -5.93 7.78
CA MET A 450 12.56 -6.33 8.78
C MET A 450 13.95 -5.77 8.50
N LEU A 451 14.35 -5.64 7.23
CA LEU A 451 15.59 -4.95 6.83
C LEU A 451 15.57 -3.48 7.24
N LEU A 452 14.44 -2.79 7.07
CA LEU A 452 14.28 -1.41 7.55
C LEU A 452 14.38 -1.35 9.08
N LEU A 453 13.77 -2.28 9.81
CA LEU A 453 13.84 -2.32 11.27
C LEU A 453 15.26 -2.62 11.77
N ASP A 454 15.96 -3.58 11.18
CA ASP A 454 17.35 -3.89 11.52
C ASP A 454 18.28 -2.68 11.35
N ALA A 455 18.04 -1.88 10.31
CA ALA A 455 18.78 -0.63 10.06
C ALA A 455 18.37 0.52 11.01
N ASN A 456 17.22 0.43 11.68
CA ASN A 456 16.63 1.52 12.47
C ASN A 456 16.18 1.04 13.85
N ARG A 457 17.13 0.97 14.80
CA ARG A 457 16.91 0.38 16.14
C ARG A 457 15.77 1.01 16.95
N ASP A 458 15.60 2.32 16.88
CA ASP A 458 14.53 3.07 17.53
C ASP A 458 13.15 2.65 17.01
N ILE A 459 13.03 2.44 15.69
CA ILE A 459 11.79 1.97 15.04
C ILE A 459 11.53 0.51 15.42
N ALA A 460 12.56 -0.35 15.34
CA ALA A 460 12.47 -1.76 15.72
C ALA A 460 12.04 -1.93 17.17
N GLN A 461 12.55 -1.09 18.09
CA GLN A 461 12.17 -1.16 19.50
C GLN A 461 10.68 -0.90 19.71
N ILE A 462 10.07 -0.01 18.93
CA ILE A 462 8.63 0.26 19.02
C ILE A 462 7.85 -0.91 18.45
N ALA A 463 8.17 -1.32 17.22
CA ALA A 463 7.46 -2.40 16.52
C ALA A 463 7.47 -3.70 17.33
N THR A 464 8.64 -4.13 17.82
CA THR A 464 8.79 -5.37 18.60
C THR A 464 8.29 -5.29 20.03
N SER A 465 7.98 -4.08 20.53
CA SER A 465 7.33 -3.93 21.83
C SER A 465 5.83 -4.18 21.75
N ILE A 466 5.22 -4.04 20.57
CA ILE A 466 3.78 -4.16 20.37
C ILE A 466 3.37 -5.63 20.43
N THR A 467 2.27 -5.91 21.13
CA THR A 467 1.69 -7.25 21.27
C THR A 467 0.24 -7.32 20.81
N GLY A 468 -0.34 -6.20 20.37
CA GLY A 468 -1.73 -6.16 19.90
C GLY A 468 -2.26 -4.74 19.68
N LEU A 469 -3.36 -4.64 18.94
CA LEU A 469 -4.17 -3.44 18.83
C LEU A 469 -5.34 -3.54 19.83
N SER A 470 -5.33 -2.73 20.89
CA SER A 470 -6.32 -2.80 21.97
C SER A 470 -7.62 -2.08 21.63
N SER A 471 -7.53 -0.93 20.97
CA SER A 471 -8.68 -0.18 20.50
C SER A 471 -8.27 0.81 19.43
N HIS A 472 -9.22 1.24 18.61
CA HIS A 472 -9.00 2.29 17.62
C HIS A 472 -10.28 3.09 17.39
N SER A 473 -10.12 4.32 16.90
CA SER A 473 -11.21 5.24 16.59
C SER A 473 -10.83 6.05 15.35
N GLY A 474 -11.35 5.62 14.20
CA GLY A 474 -11.08 6.19 12.87
C GLY A 474 -12.35 6.72 12.21
N LEU A 475 -12.39 6.71 10.88
CA LEU A 475 -13.58 7.10 10.12
C LEU A 475 -14.80 6.27 10.50
N ARG A 476 -15.95 6.91 10.53
CA ARG A 476 -17.26 6.28 10.68
C ARG A 476 -18.15 6.69 9.51
N VAL A 477 -19.14 5.85 9.22
CA VAL A 477 -20.11 6.09 8.17
C VAL A 477 -21.52 5.91 8.70
N ILE A 478 -22.43 6.76 8.23
CA ILE A 478 -23.86 6.55 8.35
C ILE A 478 -24.40 6.46 6.92
N ASP A 479 -24.84 5.26 6.55
CA ASP A 479 -25.37 4.96 5.21
C ASP A 479 -26.68 5.73 4.98
N ALA A 480 -26.81 6.36 3.81
CA ALA A 480 -27.95 7.22 3.55
C ALA A 480 -29.29 6.47 3.56
N GLU A 481 -29.31 5.19 3.18
CA GLU A 481 -30.54 4.37 3.21
C GLU A 481 -31.03 4.03 4.62
N THR A 482 -30.19 4.22 5.65
CA THR A 482 -30.57 4.02 7.05
C THR A 482 -31.05 5.30 7.73
N ALA A 483 -30.88 6.44 7.06
CA ALA A 483 -31.24 7.77 7.55
C ALA A 483 -32.75 8.05 7.37
N ARG A 484 -33.23 9.16 7.93
CA ARG A 484 -34.61 9.60 7.70
C ARG A 484 -34.73 10.23 6.32
N LEU A 485 -35.61 9.67 5.49
CA LEU A 485 -35.87 10.15 4.14
C LEU A 485 -37.14 11.01 4.11
N SER A 486 -37.14 12.06 3.31
CA SER A 486 -38.39 12.70 2.90
C SER A 486 -39.18 11.79 1.93
N PRO A 487 -40.49 12.03 1.73
CA PRO A 487 -41.35 11.12 0.96
C PRO A 487 -40.91 10.85 -0.49
N GLY A 488 -40.17 11.75 -1.13
CA GLY A 488 -39.66 11.57 -2.49
C GLY A 488 -38.27 10.93 -2.58
N GLY A 489 -37.60 10.68 -1.46
CA GLY A 489 -36.30 9.98 -1.44
C GLY A 489 -36.47 8.48 -1.72
N THR A 490 -35.63 7.92 -2.59
CA THR A 490 -35.71 6.50 -2.99
C THR A 490 -34.36 5.81 -2.83
N VAL A 491 -34.34 4.67 -2.13
CA VAL A 491 -33.14 3.82 -2.01
C VAL A 491 -32.95 3.03 -3.30
N VAL A 492 -31.77 3.12 -3.90
CA VAL A 492 -31.40 2.46 -5.15
C VAL A 492 -30.22 1.53 -4.92
N ARG A 493 -30.38 0.27 -5.34
CA ARG A 493 -29.32 -0.76 -5.33
C ARG A 493 -28.88 -1.05 -6.76
N PRO A 494 -27.66 -0.67 -7.17
CA PRO A 494 -27.20 -0.93 -8.53
C PRO A 494 -27.13 -2.44 -8.81
N ALA A 495 -27.64 -2.87 -9.96
CA ALA A 495 -27.64 -4.29 -10.34
C ALA A 495 -26.23 -4.88 -10.48
N GLY A 496 -25.22 -4.04 -10.74
CA GLY A 496 -23.81 -4.43 -10.86
C GLY A 496 -23.04 -4.55 -9.54
N GLY A 497 -23.71 -4.36 -8.39
CA GLY A 497 -23.09 -4.35 -7.06
C GLY A 497 -22.68 -2.95 -6.60
N ALA A 498 -21.96 -2.90 -5.48
CA ALA A 498 -21.53 -1.65 -4.83
C ALA A 498 -20.46 -0.88 -5.62
N TRP A 499 -19.65 -1.57 -6.43
CA TRP A 499 -18.57 -0.96 -7.20
C TRP A 499 -19.10 -0.13 -8.35
N THR A 500 -18.83 1.17 -8.32
CA THR A 500 -19.27 2.16 -9.32
C THR A 500 -18.31 2.31 -10.50
N GLY A 501 -17.12 1.71 -10.43
CA GLY A 501 -15.97 2.05 -11.28
C GLY A 501 -15.04 3.07 -10.65
N GLU A 502 -15.54 3.91 -9.73
CA GLU A 502 -14.76 4.93 -9.00
C GLU A 502 -14.55 4.63 -7.51
N GLY A 503 -15.28 3.67 -6.97
CA GLY A 503 -15.35 3.40 -5.55
C GLY A 503 -16.55 2.52 -5.23
N ASN A 504 -16.60 2.03 -4.00
CA ASN A 504 -17.72 1.26 -3.47
C ASN A 504 -18.72 2.18 -2.77
N LEU A 505 -19.99 2.02 -3.13
CA LEU A 505 -21.11 2.57 -2.35
C LEU A 505 -21.13 1.93 -0.97
N SER A 506 -21.28 2.75 0.07
CA SER A 506 -21.47 2.26 1.42
C SER A 506 -22.80 1.50 1.51
N GLY A 507 -22.84 0.38 2.25
CA GLY A 507 -24.04 -0.47 2.32
C GLY A 507 -24.51 -1.09 0.97
N GLY A 508 -23.78 -0.85 -0.13
CA GLY A 508 -24.14 -1.29 -1.48
C GLY A 508 -25.38 -0.60 -2.07
N ALA A 509 -25.75 0.59 -1.57
CA ALA A 509 -26.87 1.38 -2.07
C ALA A 509 -26.55 2.88 -2.04
N TYR A 510 -27.38 3.67 -2.71
CA TYR A 510 -27.45 5.11 -2.49
C TYR A 510 -28.91 5.55 -2.42
N VAL A 511 -29.17 6.72 -1.86
CA VAL A 511 -30.48 7.37 -1.91
C VAL A 511 -30.50 8.37 -3.07
N GLN A 512 -31.42 8.19 -4.01
CA GLN A 512 -31.77 9.22 -4.97
C GLN A 512 -32.64 10.27 -4.29
N VAL A 513 -32.19 11.53 -4.31
CA VAL A 513 -32.85 12.67 -3.64
C VAL A 513 -33.24 13.71 -4.71
N PRO A 514 -34.50 13.71 -5.17
CA PRO A 514 -35.01 14.69 -6.12
C PRO A 514 -34.96 16.12 -5.58
N ARG A 515 -35.09 17.10 -6.48
CA ARG A 515 -35.01 18.52 -6.12
C ARG A 515 -36.07 18.87 -5.07
N GLY A 516 -35.62 19.44 -3.95
CA GLY A 516 -36.49 19.83 -2.82
C GLY A 516 -36.65 18.74 -1.77
N GLU A 517 -36.33 17.49 -2.09
CA GLU A 517 -36.31 16.38 -1.13
C GLU A 517 -35.03 16.41 -0.28
N TRP A 518 -35.05 15.68 0.83
CA TRP A 518 -33.98 15.69 1.82
C TRP A 518 -33.75 14.34 2.50
N VAL A 519 -32.55 14.20 3.06
CA VAL A 519 -32.15 13.09 3.93
C VAL A 519 -31.61 13.67 5.24
N GLU A 520 -32.04 13.13 6.38
CA GLU A 520 -31.60 13.56 7.71
C GLU A 520 -30.89 12.44 8.47
N PHE A 521 -29.67 12.75 8.88
CA PHE A 521 -28.83 11.92 9.73
C PHE A 521 -28.88 12.41 11.17
N ASP A 522 -29.07 11.50 12.11
CA ASP A 522 -28.81 11.79 13.53
C ASP A 522 -27.35 11.47 13.83
N VAL A 523 -26.56 12.52 14.07
CA VAL A 523 -25.13 12.41 14.37
C VAL A 523 -24.99 12.52 15.87
N THR A 524 -24.64 11.40 16.50
CA THR A 524 -24.44 11.29 17.96
C THR A 524 -22.99 11.56 18.35
N GLU A 525 -22.11 11.57 17.37
CA GLU A 525 -20.68 11.74 17.51
C GLU A 525 -20.32 13.16 17.92
N VAL A 526 -19.47 13.23 18.93
CA VAL A 526 -19.06 14.46 19.57
C VAL A 526 -17.84 15.01 18.83
N GLY A 527 -17.91 16.25 18.31
CA GLY A 527 -16.75 16.92 17.73
C GLY A 527 -16.08 16.19 16.55
N GLY A 528 -16.83 15.85 15.50
CA GLY A 528 -16.30 15.33 14.24
C GLY A 528 -16.15 16.37 13.12
N ILE A 529 -15.44 15.98 12.07
CA ILE A 529 -15.33 16.66 10.77
C ILE A 529 -16.20 15.86 9.80
N LEU A 530 -17.18 16.54 9.19
CA LEU A 530 -18.15 15.90 8.32
C LEU A 530 -17.71 15.92 6.85
N HIS A 531 -17.90 14.80 6.17
CA HIS A 531 -17.76 14.68 4.73
C HIS A 531 -19.05 14.08 4.13
N GLY A 532 -19.64 14.77 3.16
CA GLY A 532 -20.77 14.25 2.39
C GLY A 532 -20.26 13.33 1.30
N LEU A 533 -20.75 12.10 1.25
CA LEU A 533 -20.42 11.14 0.19
C LEU A 533 -21.57 11.07 -0.80
N ILE A 534 -21.34 11.67 -1.97
CA ILE A 534 -22.31 11.74 -3.08
C ILE A 534 -21.65 11.08 -4.28
N TRP A 535 -22.37 10.17 -4.94
CA TRP A 535 -21.96 9.66 -6.24
C TRP A 535 -22.24 10.72 -7.30
N ARG A 536 -21.25 11.56 -7.56
CA ARG A 536 -21.38 12.71 -8.45
C ARG A 536 -21.50 12.24 -9.90
N GLN A 537 -22.42 12.86 -10.62
CA GLN A 537 -22.68 12.56 -12.03
C GLN A 537 -21.75 13.37 -12.95
N ALA A 538 -21.46 12.85 -14.15
CA ALA A 538 -20.70 13.59 -15.18
C ALA A 538 -21.43 14.86 -15.63
N ALA A 539 -22.72 14.72 -15.93
CA ALA A 539 -23.63 15.83 -16.21
C ALA A 539 -23.89 16.67 -14.95
N ASP A 540 -24.27 17.93 -15.13
CA ASP A 540 -24.75 18.75 -14.02
C ASP A 540 -26.00 18.10 -13.40
N ALA A 541 -25.94 17.85 -12.10
CA ALA A 541 -27.04 17.29 -11.31
C ALA A 541 -27.45 18.23 -10.17
N GLY A 542 -27.05 19.51 -10.26
CA GLY A 542 -27.23 20.51 -9.23
C GLY A 542 -26.34 20.25 -8.02
N ASP A 543 -26.86 20.57 -6.84
CA ASP A 543 -26.09 20.64 -5.61
C ASP A 543 -26.83 20.01 -4.44
N ALA A 544 -26.07 19.52 -3.47
CA ALA A 544 -26.54 19.19 -2.15
C ALA A 544 -26.28 20.35 -1.19
N VAL A 545 -27.33 20.80 -0.50
CA VAL A 545 -27.23 21.77 0.60
C VAL A 545 -27.25 20.99 1.91
N TRP A 546 -26.14 21.06 2.63
CA TRP A 546 -25.97 20.45 3.93
C TRP A 546 -26.26 21.49 5.01
N GLU A 547 -27.12 21.14 5.94
CA GLU A 547 -27.48 21.99 7.08
C GLU A 547 -27.32 21.19 8.37
N VAL A 548 -26.62 21.76 9.33
CA VAL A 548 -26.41 21.12 10.64
C VAL A 548 -27.22 21.85 11.69
N PHE A 549 -28.01 21.10 12.45
CA PHE A 549 -28.95 21.62 13.44
C PHE A 549 -28.64 21.11 14.84
N ARG A 550 -28.73 22.02 15.81
CA ARG A 550 -28.87 21.69 17.24
C ARG A 550 -30.32 21.96 17.64
N GLY A 551 -31.11 20.90 17.78
CA GLY A 551 -32.56 21.03 17.91
C GLY A 551 -33.12 21.78 16.70
N ARG A 552 -33.78 22.93 16.94
CA ARG A 552 -34.33 23.77 15.86
C ARG A 552 -33.36 24.83 15.33
N ARG A 553 -32.21 25.03 15.98
CA ARG A 553 -31.24 26.07 15.61
C ARG A 553 -30.29 25.50 14.57
N ARG A 554 -30.25 26.12 13.38
CA ARG A 554 -29.20 25.85 12.40
C ARG A 554 -27.87 26.42 12.89
N LEU A 555 -26.84 25.58 12.96
CA LEU A 555 -25.48 25.96 13.34
C LEU A 555 -24.74 26.55 12.14
N TRP A 556 -24.75 25.83 11.02
CA TRP A 556 -24.11 26.24 9.78
C TRP A 556 -24.73 25.52 8.57
N THR A 557 -24.34 25.97 7.38
CA THR A 557 -24.73 25.37 6.11
C THR A 557 -23.58 25.40 5.12
N THR A 558 -23.48 24.33 4.33
CA THR A 558 -22.48 24.17 3.28
C THR A 558 -23.14 23.61 2.03
N LYS A 559 -22.53 23.87 0.87
CA LYS A 559 -23.00 23.42 -0.42
C LYS A 559 -21.92 22.55 -1.07
N THR A 560 -22.31 21.37 -1.56
CA THR A 560 -21.43 20.48 -2.32
C THR A 560 -22.06 20.16 -3.68
N SER A 561 -21.22 19.92 -4.68
CA SER A 561 -21.72 19.59 -6.02
C SER A 561 -22.22 18.15 -6.07
N ALA A 562 -23.33 17.92 -6.77
CA ALA A 562 -23.89 16.59 -7.00
C ALA A 562 -23.61 16.05 -8.41
N GLY A 563 -23.05 16.89 -9.30
CA GLY A 563 -22.72 16.50 -10.66
C GLY A 563 -21.60 17.36 -11.25
N GLY A 564 -21.57 17.47 -12.57
CA GLY A 564 -20.65 18.32 -13.29
C GLY A 564 -19.18 17.94 -13.09
N THR A 565 -18.86 16.64 -12.97
CA THR A 565 -17.46 16.19 -13.02
C THR A 565 -16.86 16.42 -14.42
N GLY A 566 -17.71 16.44 -15.46
CA GLY A 566 -17.28 16.56 -16.86
C GLY A 566 -16.86 15.21 -17.42
N ASP A 567 -16.01 15.24 -18.44
CA ASP A 567 -15.54 14.01 -19.08
C ASP A 567 -14.64 13.20 -18.14
N ARG A 568 -14.83 11.87 -18.12
CA ARG A 568 -14.02 10.92 -17.33
C ARG A 568 -12.53 10.98 -17.69
N GLY A 569 -12.18 11.31 -18.94
CA GLY A 569 -10.78 11.41 -19.34
C GLY A 569 -10.04 10.07 -19.14
N LEU A 570 -9.11 10.02 -18.18
CA LEU A 570 -8.34 8.81 -17.82
C LEU A 570 -9.02 7.90 -16.80
N THR A 571 -10.10 8.34 -16.16
CA THR A 571 -10.81 7.52 -15.17
C THR A 571 -11.62 6.41 -15.84
N GLU A 572 -11.85 5.31 -15.12
CA GLU A 572 -12.48 4.12 -15.69
C GLU A 572 -14.00 4.27 -15.84
N ALA A 573 -14.62 5.15 -15.05
CA ALA A 573 -16.07 5.35 -15.06
C ALA A 573 -16.45 6.83 -15.07
N ASP A 574 -17.66 7.12 -15.57
CA ASP A 574 -18.21 8.46 -15.53
C ASP A 574 -18.65 8.84 -14.11
N GLY A 575 -18.31 10.06 -13.70
CA GLY A 575 -18.68 10.57 -12.38
C GLY A 575 -17.59 10.34 -11.35
N MET A 576 -17.91 10.58 -10.07
CA MET A 576 -16.90 10.50 -9.01
C MET A 576 -17.53 10.17 -7.66
N LEU A 577 -16.87 9.31 -6.88
CA LEU A 577 -17.25 8.96 -5.52
C LEU A 577 -16.15 9.35 -4.52
N VAL A 578 -16.02 10.66 -4.26
CA VAL A 578 -15.01 11.23 -3.34
C VAL A 578 -15.73 11.94 -2.19
N PRO A 579 -15.39 11.66 -0.91
CA PRO A 579 -15.96 12.37 0.22
C PRO A 579 -15.67 13.88 0.14
N GLN A 580 -16.72 14.70 0.19
CA GLN A 580 -16.64 16.16 0.10
C GLN A 580 -16.69 16.79 1.50
N LEU A 581 -15.65 17.52 1.90
CA LEU A 581 -15.60 18.21 3.18
C LEU A 581 -16.77 19.20 3.34
N LEU A 582 -17.57 19.03 4.38
CA LEU A 582 -18.72 19.89 4.66
C LEU A 582 -18.35 21.11 5.50
N GLY A 583 -17.13 21.17 6.03
CA GLY A 583 -16.66 22.24 6.90
C GLY A 583 -17.43 22.31 8.22
N GLY A 584 -17.29 23.44 8.91
CA GLY A 584 -17.92 23.66 10.21
C GLY A 584 -17.36 22.80 11.33
N ASP A 585 -17.55 23.28 12.56
CA ASP A 585 -17.14 22.58 13.76
C ASP A 585 -18.34 21.87 14.37
N LEU A 586 -18.33 20.53 14.40
CA LEU A 586 -19.37 19.82 15.14
C LEU A 586 -19.26 20.14 16.64
N PRO A 587 -20.40 20.42 17.31
CA PRO A 587 -20.43 20.69 18.73
C PRO A 587 -20.20 19.41 19.55
N ALA A 588 -20.14 19.58 20.87
CA ALA A 588 -20.03 18.48 21.82
C ALA A 588 -21.38 17.81 22.16
N GLU A 589 -22.39 17.95 21.30
CA GLU A 589 -23.77 17.50 21.51
C GLU A 589 -24.27 16.83 20.23
N GLN A 590 -25.30 15.98 20.34
CA GLN A 590 -25.98 15.40 19.19
C GLN A 590 -26.50 16.49 18.26
N VAL A 591 -26.34 16.28 16.95
CA VAL A 591 -26.88 17.16 15.91
C VAL A 591 -27.68 16.38 14.89
N THR A 592 -28.58 17.07 14.20
CA THR A 592 -29.20 16.55 12.98
C THR A 592 -28.51 17.18 11.78
N VAL A 593 -28.06 16.36 10.84
CA VAL A 593 -27.47 16.81 9.58
C VAL A 593 -28.49 16.54 8.49
N ARG A 594 -28.96 17.59 7.81
CA ARG A 594 -29.88 17.48 6.68
C ARG A 594 -29.14 17.73 5.37
N CYS A 595 -29.22 16.79 4.44
CA CYS A 595 -28.85 16.98 3.04
C CYS A 595 -30.11 17.27 2.23
N THR A 596 -30.27 18.49 1.72
CA THR A 596 -31.38 18.87 0.83
C THR A 596 -30.89 18.98 -0.61
N SER A 597 -31.56 18.31 -1.53
CA SER A 597 -31.22 18.35 -2.95
C SER A 597 -31.71 19.63 -3.62
N ARG A 598 -30.85 20.25 -4.44
CA ARG A 598 -31.21 21.33 -5.39
C ARG A 598 -31.28 20.81 -6.83
N GLY A 599 -31.19 19.49 -7.06
CA GLY A 599 -31.18 18.87 -8.37
C GLY A 599 -31.56 17.39 -8.27
N ASP A 600 -30.66 16.49 -8.65
CA ASP A 600 -30.86 15.03 -8.55
C ASP A 600 -29.65 14.41 -7.86
N VAL A 601 -29.65 14.43 -6.54
CA VAL A 601 -28.49 13.99 -5.74
C VAL A 601 -28.54 12.48 -5.55
N ARG A 602 -27.43 11.80 -5.86
CA ARG A 602 -27.21 10.39 -5.52
C ARG A 602 -26.39 10.32 -4.22
N LEU A 603 -27.08 10.37 -3.09
CA LEU A 603 -26.47 10.44 -1.77
C LEU A 603 -26.12 9.03 -1.28
N ASP A 604 -24.83 8.75 -1.10
CA ASP A 604 -24.36 7.46 -0.62
C ASP A 604 -24.33 7.41 0.91
N ALA A 605 -23.63 8.36 1.53
CA ALA A 605 -23.47 8.35 2.98
C ALA A 605 -23.05 9.71 3.57
N LEU A 606 -23.11 9.79 4.90
CA LEU A 606 -22.40 10.80 5.69
C LEU A 606 -21.18 10.16 6.35
N VAL A 607 -19.99 10.61 5.99
CA VAL A 607 -18.72 10.15 6.58
C VAL A 607 -18.31 11.11 7.70
N ILE A 608 -18.02 10.55 8.87
CA ILE A 608 -17.67 11.28 10.08
C ILE A 608 -16.23 10.92 10.44
N GLN A 609 -15.34 11.90 10.35
CA GLN A 609 -13.98 11.79 10.85
C GLN A 609 -13.95 12.36 12.28
N PRO A 610 -13.57 11.60 13.32
CA PRO A 610 -13.30 12.19 14.64
C PRO A 610 -12.28 13.33 14.52
N ARG A 611 -12.46 14.46 15.24
CA ARG A 611 -11.45 15.53 15.29
C ARG A 611 -10.06 14.99 15.62
N VAL A 612 -10.02 14.10 16.61
CA VAL A 612 -8.83 13.34 16.98
C VAL A 612 -9.13 11.86 16.75
N VAL A 613 -8.53 11.28 15.71
CA VAL A 613 -8.51 9.83 15.53
C VAL A 613 -7.45 9.22 16.43
N SER A 614 -7.62 7.95 16.80
CA SER A 614 -6.69 7.30 17.72
C SER A 614 -6.54 5.80 17.50
N ALA A 615 -5.38 5.28 17.92
CA ALA A 615 -5.10 3.85 18.02
C ALA A 615 -4.33 3.60 19.32
N VAL A 616 -4.77 2.60 20.10
CA VAL A 616 -4.15 2.17 21.35
C VAL A 616 -3.55 0.79 21.13
N TYR A 617 -2.25 0.68 21.37
CA TYR A 617 -1.46 -0.52 21.19
C TYR A 617 -1.10 -1.10 22.55
N ALA A 618 -1.34 -2.39 22.74
CA ALA A 618 -0.75 -3.14 23.84
C ALA A 618 0.74 -3.34 23.55
N THR A 619 1.57 -3.20 24.59
CA THR A 619 3.01 -3.44 24.49
C THR A 619 3.50 -4.31 25.64
N THR A 620 4.70 -4.86 25.51
CA THR A 620 5.34 -5.72 26.52
C THR A 620 5.50 -5.07 27.90
N THR A 621 5.43 -3.74 28.00
CA THR A 621 5.66 -2.99 29.25
C THR A 621 4.53 -2.02 29.61
N GLY A 622 3.47 -1.94 28.81
CA GLY A 622 2.40 -0.95 28.99
C GLY A 622 1.62 -0.73 27.70
N SER A 623 1.41 0.53 27.32
CA SER A 623 0.69 0.89 26.09
C SER A 623 1.41 1.96 25.28
N ALA A 624 1.20 1.96 23.97
CA ALA A 624 1.48 3.09 23.10
C ALA A 624 0.15 3.64 22.56
N VAL A 625 0.01 4.95 22.42
CA VAL A 625 -1.19 5.58 21.88
C VAL A 625 -0.81 6.58 20.81
N LEU A 626 -1.43 6.45 19.65
CA LEU A 626 -1.43 7.44 18.58
C LEU A 626 -2.70 8.29 18.69
N TYR A 627 -2.53 9.61 18.63
CA TYR A 627 -3.59 10.59 18.44
C TYR A 627 -3.26 11.40 17.20
N ALA A 628 -4.19 11.55 16.25
CA ALA A 628 -3.96 12.39 15.07
C ALA A 628 -5.14 13.33 14.84
N ASN A 629 -4.83 14.60 14.61
CA ASN A 629 -5.81 15.65 14.54
C ASN A 629 -6.15 15.98 13.08
N GLY A 630 -7.41 15.80 12.71
CA GLY A 630 -7.92 16.16 11.38
C GLY A 630 -8.23 17.65 11.22
N SER A 631 -8.25 18.43 12.31
CA SER A 631 -8.62 19.85 12.31
C SER A 631 -7.40 20.78 12.31
N ARG A 632 -7.61 22.07 12.07
CA ARG A 632 -6.54 23.09 12.11
C ARG A 632 -6.21 23.60 13.51
N SER A 633 -7.13 23.42 14.44
CA SER A 633 -6.97 23.86 15.82
C SER A 633 -6.27 22.80 16.65
N ASP A 634 -5.48 23.23 17.63
CA ASP A 634 -5.00 22.33 18.66
C ASP A 634 -6.16 21.77 19.47
N GLU A 635 -6.12 20.47 19.71
CA GLU A 635 -7.09 19.77 20.53
C GLU A 635 -6.46 19.32 21.85
N ARG A 636 -7.28 19.23 22.90
CA ARG A 636 -6.88 18.64 24.18
C ARG A 636 -7.83 17.52 24.52
N VAL A 637 -7.36 16.28 24.53
CA VAL A 637 -8.17 15.09 24.80
C VAL A 637 -7.78 14.44 26.12
N ALA A 638 -8.69 13.65 26.68
CA ALA A 638 -8.34 12.79 27.82
C ALA A 638 -7.32 11.73 27.37
N PRO A 639 -6.34 11.38 28.21
CA PRO A 639 -5.43 10.29 27.91
C PRO A 639 -6.22 8.96 27.82
N LEU A 640 -5.97 8.19 26.75
CA LEU A 640 -6.57 6.87 26.54
C LEU A 640 -5.81 5.74 27.26
N ALA A 641 -4.57 6.00 27.66
CA ALA A 641 -3.75 5.12 28.49
C ALA A 641 -2.74 5.95 29.31
N PRO A 642 -2.21 5.42 30.43
CA PRO A 642 -1.08 6.02 31.13
C PRO A 642 0.13 6.12 30.20
N GLY A 643 0.85 7.23 30.27
CA GLY A 643 2.07 7.40 29.50
C GLY A 643 2.51 8.85 29.36
N SER A 644 3.71 9.03 28.85
CA SER A 644 4.26 10.32 28.46
C SER A 644 4.65 10.30 26.98
N GLY A 645 4.83 11.45 26.37
CA GLY A 645 5.02 11.50 24.93
C GLY A 645 5.24 12.88 24.41
N ARG A 646 5.20 13.00 23.08
CA ARG A 646 5.44 14.25 22.38
C ARG A 646 4.40 14.48 21.31
N ALA A 647 4.15 15.77 21.05
CA ALA A 647 3.34 16.21 19.93
C ALA A 647 4.25 16.52 18.74
N TYR A 648 3.76 16.26 17.54
CA TYR A 648 4.47 16.40 16.29
C TYR A 648 3.62 17.15 15.27
N ASP A 649 4.26 18.00 14.48
CA ASP A 649 3.63 18.57 13.30
C ASP A 649 3.55 17.51 12.18
N ALA A 650 2.78 17.79 11.12
CA ALA A 650 2.57 16.85 10.01
C ALA A 650 3.85 16.47 9.25
N ASP A 651 4.94 17.23 9.40
CA ASP A 651 6.24 16.91 8.81
C ASP A 651 7.12 16.03 9.72
N GLY A 652 6.57 15.58 10.85
CA GLY A 652 7.26 14.74 11.82
C GLY A 652 8.22 15.51 12.74
N SER A 653 8.28 16.84 12.66
CA SER A 653 9.05 17.66 13.59
C SER A 653 8.39 17.71 14.97
N GLN A 654 9.21 17.68 16.03
CA GLN A 654 8.72 17.70 17.40
C GLN A 654 8.22 19.09 17.80
N HIS A 655 7.04 19.15 18.41
CA HIS A 655 6.40 20.37 18.91
C HIS A 655 5.93 20.22 20.37
N GLY A 656 6.88 19.94 21.29
CA GLY A 656 6.65 19.92 22.74
C GLY A 656 6.13 18.59 23.30
N GLN A 657 5.86 18.59 24.61
CA GLN A 657 5.39 17.41 25.33
C GLN A 657 3.89 17.17 25.12
N ALA A 658 3.49 15.90 25.11
CA ALA A 658 2.10 15.48 24.94
C ALA A 658 1.21 15.89 26.13
N ALA A 659 1.74 15.78 27.37
CA ALA A 659 0.97 16.01 28.59
C ALA A 659 1.12 17.45 29.11
N GLN A 660 -0.01 18.14 29.27
CA GLN A 660 -0.07 19.41 30.00
C GLN A 660 -1.39 19.47 30.79
N GLY A 661 -1.30 19.40 32.12
CA GLY A 661 -2.46 19.51 33.02
C GLY A 661 -3.43 18.32 32.98
N GLY A 662 -2.92 17.09 32.88
CA GLY A 662 -3.74 15.87 32.88
C GLY A 662 -4.47 15.55 31.57
N ARG A 663 -4.23 16.33 30.51
CA ARG A 663 -4.76 16.11 29.14
C ARG A 663 -3.63 15.93 28.13
N VAL A 664 -3.93 15.24 27.04
CA VAL A 664 -3.05 15.09 25.88
C VAL A 664 -3.33 16.21 24.88
N ARG A 665 -2.32 17.02 24.57
CA ARG A 665 -2.38 18.03 23.50
C ARG A 665 -2.10 17.34 22.17
N VAL A 666 -2.98 17.54 21.19
CA VAL A 666 -2.79 17.08 19.80
C VAL A 666 -2.79 18.30 18.89
N ARG A 667 -1.66 18.54 18.23
CA ARG A 667 -1.48 19.72 17.38
C ARG A 667 -2.45 19.72 16.22
N GLY A 668 -2.97 20.89 15.87
CA GLY A 668 -3.75 21.04 14.63
C GLY A 668 -2.98 20.47 13.45
N GLU A 669 -3.65 19.65 12.64
CA GLU A 669 -3.11 19.00 11.46
C GLU A 669 -1.94 18.01 11.70
N GLY A 670 -1.52 17.82 12.95
CA GLY A 670 -0.42 16.96 13.34
C GLY A 670 -0.88 15.73 14.12
N PHE A 671 0.06 15.15 14.86
CA PHE A 671 -0.20 13.96 15.67
C PHE A 671 0.57 13.99 16.98
N THR A 672 0.26 13.05 17.86
CA THR A 672 0.86 12.93 19.19
C THR A 672 0.96 11.46 19.53
N ILE A 673 2.11 11.06 20.07
CA ILE A 673 2.35 9.68 20.46
C ILE A 673 2.75 9.66 21.92
N THR A 674 2.03 8.88 22.73
CA THR A 674 2.32 8.64 24.15
C THR A 674 2.67 7.18 24.38
N ARG A 675 3.58 6.91 25.31
CA ARG A 675 4.03 5.56 25.68
C ARG A 675 4.12 5.43 27.21
N GLY A 676 3.67 4.29 27.72
CA GLY A 676 3.69 3.89 29.12
C GLY A 676 5.07 3.54 29.64
#